data_AF-A0A957IS68-F1
#
_entry.id   AF-A0A957IS68-F1
#
_cell.length_a   1.000
_cell.length_b   1.000
_cell.length_c   1.000
_cell.angle_alpha   90.00
_cell.angle_beta   90.00
_cell.angle_gamma   90.00
#
_symmetry.space_group_name_H-M   'P 1'
#
loop_
_entity.id
_entity.type
_entity.pdbx_description
1 polymer ?
#
loop_
_entity_poly.entity_id
_entity_poly.type
_entity_poly.pdbx_seq_one_letter_code
_entity_poly.pdbx_strand_id
1 'polypeptide(L)'
;MFFNHTHKQRIIQVILAVTLIVSLLATPLISGGAHLAHADAAGFILNRTHFGPNEQVIIEIGTLTSGCDTIARVSDIYIVAHGSLDLFETPNTITAIGGGGVASEVIGITAPSGTLGTGTYDIVEDVCQDGVFNAGDTILSPAFTVEITTDVPPLPYFQEIKDHAQAEADYWFDTFAYTQYRLMLLDAVQLYQALLDPTEGELWLIQEVFQIELGTPDPKEAVLQSLLDKTRYYLGIAADPPDPDFRQLAPLAAGDVIAPLSNDPIELALTAVGTESRTEAELARAFLASLERYQGAEQAGDGEWALIHARALKDYAVELQTQLGQTNTAVSTLETALIADTTDLSSTAADLATTHSRWRTTGFNADEIRTARNLGLSETDLNDMLAEIDGLNFADYSETDYLAVLANIRAENNTFNNSLNGFIADIDTLITTLKSDPLVVDRSPIANAGNSYSGTVGNAISFDATGSSNLAAVVAYAWDMDGDGNFDDATGATPSYTYATPYKGVVGVQVTNNGVYANIAYAQIEVSSGNQRPFITTATPAERFLQVETATSAPFTLTATDPDNDPLSIRWELDDTLLTTGSTLNYTPTTSDIGLHTMRGIVSETGAAGGGSETAVNWQIFVYAPDSDGDLWHDNVDCAINDPNVHPGMSEIVGNGIDDDCDPTTSDVPPIAAFSFAPAIPAVGETIQFSDLSSDSDGSIVAWAWNFGDAATSNTPNPSHSYSAAGTYPVALTITDNDGGQATVTQNVVVYELPTAVFTTDLAQNAAAIANGATVVDFSSTNGGGNTAVSAIDSNDLSLWLTANGQTSDQFIKVDLAGSESHLIEQFVIKGAATDRGLRDFEILVSSGGSNDADFVSVVSGTLPQDDAFHSFTISPVAARYVKLRAINNWG
;
A
#
# COMPACT_ATOMS: atom_id res chain seq x y z
N MET A 1 -2.95 -4.63 -10.75
CA MET A 1 -3.96 -5.62 -10.32
C MET A 1 -3.64 -6.28 -8.97
N PHE A 2 -2.53 -5.94 -8.29
CA PHE A 2 -2.12 -6.56 -7.01
C PHE A 2 -2.59 -5.72 -5.82
N PHE A 3 -3.43 -6.34 -4.98
CA PHE A 3 -4.11 -5.80 -3.80
C PHE A 3 -5.30 -4.87 -4.06
N ASN A 4 -6.44 -5.54 -4.17
CA ASN A 4 -7.77 -4.98 -4.23
C ASN A 4 -7.95 -3.76 -3.30
N HIS A 5 -8.15 -2.60 -3.92
CA HIS A 5 -8.46 -1.31 -3.28
C HIS A 5 -9.66 -1.40 -2.32
N THR A 6 -10.47 -2.47 -2.40
CA THR A 6 -11.55 -2.75 -1.45
C THR A 6 -11.09 -3.08 -0.05
N HIS A 7 -9.89 -3.59 0.24
CA HIS A 7 -9.49 -3.86 1.63
C HIS A 7 -9.12 -2.56 2.38
N LYS A 8 -8.31 -1.68 1.78
CA LYS A 8 -8.05 -0.33 2.34
C LYS A 8 -9.33 0.50 2.43
N GLN A 9 -10.22 0.43 1.44
CA GLN A 9 -11.49 1.16 1.52
C GLN A 9 -12.52 0.54 2.47
N ARG A 10 -12.58 -0.79 2.63
CA ARG A 10 -13.42 -1.44 3.64
C ARG A 10 -12.92 -1.16 5.04
N ILE A 11 -11.61 -1.09 5.27
CA ILE A 11 -11.04 -0.74 6.57
C ILE A 11 -11.32 0.74 6.89
N ILE A 12 -11.18 1.66 5.93
CA ILE A 12 -11.57 3.07 6.12
C ILE A 12 -13.09 3.23 6.29
N GLN A 13 -13.90 2.43 5.59
CA GLN A 13 -15.36 2.40 5.78
C GLN A 13 -15.77 1.75 7.11
N VAL A 14 -15.01 0.78 7.64
CA VAL A 14 -15.18 0.20 8.98
C VAL A 14 -14.76 1.22 10.04
N ILE A 15 -13.68 1.97 9.84
CA ILE A 15 -13.28 3.10 10.70
C ILE A 15 -14.39 4.17 10.74
N LEU A 16 -14.97 4.52 9.59
CA LEU A 16 -16.11 5.45 9.51
C LEU A 16 -17.40 4.86 10.09
N ALA A 17 -17.67 3.56 9.92
CA ALA A 17 -18.85 2.88 10.43
C ALA A 17 -18.78 2.64 11.95
N VAL A 18 -17.61 2.33 12.51
CA VAL A 18 -17.37 2.18 13.95
C VAL A 18 -17.55 3.52 14.65
N THR A 19 -17.00 4.61 14.10
CA THR A 19 -17.24 5.97 14.60
C THR A 19 -18.73 6.37 14.55
N LEU A 20 -19.48 5.87 13.55
CA LEU A 20 -20.92 6.15 13.40
C LEU A 20 -21.81 5.27 14.31
N ILE A 21 -21.45 3.99 14.53
CA ILE A 21 -22.20 3.04 15.36
C ILE A 21 -22.03 3.36 16.86
N VAL A 22 -20.85 3.81 17.27
CA VAL A 22 -20.56 4.30 18.65
C VAL A 22 -21.42 5.53 19.01
N SER A 23 -21.91 6.27 18.01
CA SER A 23 -22.81 7.42 18.22
C SER A 23 -24.30 7.05 18.30
N LEU A 24 -24.68 5.80 18.00
CA LEU A 24 -26.07 5.38 17.78
C LEU A 24 -26.63 4.39 18.82
N LEU A 25 -25.82 3.89 19.75
CA LEU A 25 -26.25 2.92 20.77
C LEU A 25 -26.56 3.53 22.15
N ALA A 26 -26.58 4.86 22.27
CA ALA A 26 -27.06 5.55 23.47
C ALA A 26 -28.60 5.58 23.57
N THR A 27 -29.22 4.41 23.70
CA THR A 27 -30.58 4.31 24.26
C THR A 27 -30.62 3.15 25.25
N PRO A 28 -30.78 3.42 26.57
CA PRO A 28 -30.84 2.35 27.56
C PRO A 28 -32.16 1.58 27.39
N LEU A 29 -32.07 0.34 26.91
CA LEU A 29 -33.11 -0.65 27.13
C LEU A 29 -32.94 -1.19 28.55
N ILE A 30 -33.74 -0.65 29.46
CA ILE A 30 -33.82 -1.13 30.85
C ILE A 30 -34.57 -2.46 30.84
N SER A 31 -33.85 -3.58 30.97
CA SER A 31 -34.46 -4.87 31.30
C SER A 31 -33.57 -5.64 32.28
N GLY A 32 -33.73 -5.36 33.57
CA GLY A 32 -33.11 -6.10 34.67
C GLY A 32 -34.17 -6.53 35.69
N GLY A 33 -34.24 -7.84 35.94
CA GLY A 33 -35.20 -8.61 36.74
C GLY A 33 -36.04 -7.90 37.81
N ALA A 34 -37.36 -7.88 37.59
CA ALA A 34 -38.36 -7.54 38.60
C ALA A 34 -38.51 -8.68 39.62
N HIS A 35 -38.31 -8.39 40.91
CA HIS A 35 -38.67 -9.29 42.01
C HIS A 35 -39.92 -8.75 42.73
N LEU A 36 -41.00 -9.54 42.72
CA LEU A 36 -42.38 -9.11 42.97
C LEU A 36 -42.74 -9.18 44.47
N ALA A 37 -43.36 -8.13 45.02
CA ALA A 37 -44.06 -8.17 46.31
C ALA A 37 -45.55 -8.48 46.10
N HIS A 38 -46.22 -9.20 47.02
CA HIS A 38 -47.62 -9.62 46.86
C HIS A 38 -48.51 -9.08 47.97
N ALA A 39 -49.64 -8.45 47.62
CA ALA A 39 -50.67 -8.02 48.58
C ALA A 39 -51.83 -9.03 48.64
N ASP A 40 -52.16 -9.55 49.84
CA ASP A 40 -53.31 -10.41 50.07
C ASP A 40 -54.26 -9.87 51.15
N ALA A 41 -55.37 -10.58 51.42
CA ALA A 41 -56.39 -10.16 52.38
C ALA A 41 -55.91 -10.06 53.85
N ALA A 42 -54.68 -10.47 54.17
CA ALA A 42 -54.05 -10.36 55.48
C ALA A 42 -53.05 -9.18 55.59
N GLY A 43 -52.77 -8.48 54.49
CA GLY A 43 -51.90 -7.30 54.43
C GLY A 43 -50.83 -7.38 53.33
N PHE A 44 -49.89 -6.43 53.35
CA PHE A 44 -48.73 -6.41 52.45
C PHE A 44 -47.62 -7.34 52.97
N ILE A 45 -47.11 -8.24 52.12
CA ILE A 45 -45.89 -8.99 52.39
C ILE A 45 -44.80 -8.50 51.45
N LEU A 46 -43.84 -7.76 51.99
CA LEU A 46 -42.58 -7.44 51.31
C LEU A 46 -41.59 -8.57 51.56
N ASN A 47 -41.16 -9.27 50.50
CA ASN A 47 -40.08 -10.26 50.59
C ASN A 47 -38.70 -9.62 50.87
N ARG A 48 -38.60 -8.29 50.77
CA ARG A 48 -37.38 -7.51 50.99
C ARG A 48 -37.75 -6.15 51.58
N THR A 49 -37.08 -5.74 52.67
CA THR A 49 -37.33 -4.48 53.39
C THR A 49 -36.17 -3.49 53.28
N HIS A 50 -35.16 -3.77 52.45
CA HIS A 50 -33.97 -2.94 52.24
C HIS A 50 -33.67 -2.85 50.74
N PHE A 51 -33.59 -1.63 50.20
CA PHE A 51 -33.33 -1.37 48.78
C PHE A 51 -32.06 -0.54 48.61
N GLY A 52 -31.24 -0.95 47.65
CA GLY A 52 -30.03 -0.24 47.23
C GLY A 52 -30.32 0.78 46.13
N PRO A 53 -29.30 1.50 45.63
CA PRO A 53 -29.40 2.43 44.50
C PRO A 53 -29.90 1.81 43.17
N ASN A 54 -30.65 2.60 42.38
CA ASN A 54 -31.22 2.25 41.07
C ASN A 54 -32.11 0.99 41.00
N GLU A 55 -32.66 0.52 42.13
CA GLU A 55 -33.56 -0.63 42.20
C GLU A 55 -35.02 -0.21 41.97
N GLN A 56 -35.78 -1.06 41.27
CA GLN A 56 -37.23 -0.88 41.10
C GLN A 56 -37.97 -1.45 42.32
N VAL A 57 -38.92 -0.68 42.86
CA VAL A 57 -39.87 -1.12 43.88
C VAL A 57 -41.19 -1.46 43.19
N ILE A 58 -41.57 -2.74 43.22
CA ILE A 58 -42.73 -3.27 42.48
C ILE A 58 -43.70 -3.97 43.45
N ILE A 59 -45.00 -3.67 43.33
CA ILE A 59 -46.07 -4.32 44.11
C ILE A 59 -47.06 -5.01 43.17
N GLU A 60 -47.37 -6.27 43.45
CA GLU A 60 -48.52 -6.99 42.88
C GLU A 60 -49.77 -6.71 43.71
N ILE A 61 -50.79 -6.14 43.07
CA ILE A 61 -52.07 -5.88 43.72
C ILE A 61 -52.96 -7.12 43.56
N GLY A 62 -53.23 -7.82 44.67
CA GLY A 62 -54.24 -8.88 44.72
C GLY A 62 -55.66 -8.32 44.58
N THR A 63 -56.64 -9.16 44.23
CA THR A 63 -58.04 -8.71 44.14
C THR A 63 -58.58 -8.32 45.51
N LEU A 64 -58.77 -7.02 45.73
CA LEU A 64 -59.27 -6.49 47.00
C LEU A 64 -60.79 -6.68 47.14
N THR A 65 -61.20 -7.10 48.34
CA THR A 65 -62.59 -7.40 48.70
C THR A 65 -63.05 -6.61 49.93
N SER A 66 -62.88 -5.29 49.99
CA SER A 66 -63.71 -4.41 50.84
C SER A 66 -63.29 -2.95 50.72
N GLY A 67 -64.23 -2.06 50.39
CA GLY A 67 -64.09 -0.62 50.62
C GLY A 67 -64.56 0.26 49.45
N CYS A 68 -65.58 1.08 49.72
CA CYS A 68 -66.10 2.27 49.03
C CYS A 68 -66.22 2.42 47.50
N ASP A 69 -65.49 1.69 46.64
CA ASP A 69 -65.65 1.77 45.18
C ASP A 69 -66.53 0.62 44.63
N THR A 70 -67.47 0.97 43.76
CA THR A 70 -68.39 0.02 43.10
C THR A 70 -68.16 -0.08 41.59
N ILE A 71 -67.24 0.70 41.01
CA ILE A 71 -67.11 0.86 39.55
C ILE A 71 -65.69 0.52 39.04
N ALA A 72 -64.63 0.67 39.84
CA ALA A 72 -63.31 0.07 39.57
C ALA A 72 -62.73 -0.55 40.86
N ARG A 73 -62.00 -1.67 40.77
CA ARG A 73 -61.42 -2.35 41.95
C ARG A 73 -59.91 -2.23 41.94
N VAL A 74 -59.40 -1.00 41.94
CA VAL A 74 -57.97 -0.71 42.07
C VAL A 74 -57.83 0.30 43.20
N SER A 75 -56.96 0.05 44.18
CA SER A 75 -56.60 1.02 45.22
C SER A 75 -55.44 1.88 44.74
N ASP A 76 -55.31 3.11 45.24
CA ASP A 76 -54.14 3.94 44.98
C ASP A 76 -53.06 3.66 46.04
N ILE A 77 -51.85 3.33 45.59
CA ILE A 77 -50.72 3.05 46.48
C ILE A 77 -49.76 4.24 46.51
N TYR A 78 -49.41 4.67 47.71
CA TYR A 78 -48.45 5.75 47.95
C TYR A 78 -47.21 5.23 48.68
N ILE A 79 -46.05 5.72 48.27
CA ILE A 79 -44.81 5.60 49.04
C ILE A 79 -44.56 6.95 49.70
N VAL A 80 -44.50 6.97 51.04
CA VAL A 80 -44.23 8.19 51.82
C VAL A 80 -43.03 7.99 52.72
N ALA A 81 -42.31 9.07 53.04
CA ALA A 81 -41.24 9.00 54.03
C ALA A 81 -41.80 8.53 55.39
N HIS A 82 -41.08 7.64 56.07
CA HIS A 82 -41.53 7.03 57.32
C HIS A 82 -41.90 8.08 58.38
N GLY A 83 -43.12 7.98 58.90
CA GLY A 83 -43.66 8.93 59.88
C GLY A 83 -44.15 10.27 59.32
N SER A 84 -44.11 10.46 57.99
CA SER A 84 -44.78 11.55 57.28
C SER A 84 -46.14 11.08 56.76
N LEU A 85 -47.23 11.66 57.27
CA LEU A 85 -48.60 11.37 56.81
C LEU A 85 -49.11 12.41 55.80
N ASP A 86 -48.23 13.27 55.27
CA ASP A 86 -48.59 14.27 54.27
C ASP A 86 -48.56 13.64 52.86
N LEU A 87 -49.73 13.31 52.32
CA LEU A 87 -49.95 12.91 50.93
C LEU A 87 -50.13 14.17 50.07
N PHE A 88 -49.04 14.76 49.56
CA PHE A 88 -49.10 15.93 48.67
C PHE A 88 -48.58 15.68 47.25
N GLU A 89 -48.47 14.42 46.82
CA GLU A 89 -48.07 14.09 45.45
C GLU A 89 -49.10 13.17 44.76
N THR A 90 -49.12 13.24 43.43
CA THR A 90 -49.86 12.32 42.55
C THR A 90 -49.45 10.86 42.83
N PRO A 91 -50.34 9.87 42.65
CA PRO A 91 -49.98 8.45 42.83
C PRO A 91 -48.69 8.10 42.09
N ASN A 92 -47.78 7.35 42.74
CA ASN A 92 -46.44 7.05 42.22
C ASN A 92 -46.42 6.00 41.09
N THR A 93 -47.56 5.74 40.45
CA THR A 93 -47.75 4.76 39.40
C THR A 93 -46.92 5.11 38.16
N ILE A 94 -45.82 4.39 37.92
CA ILE A 94 -44.98 4.65 36.74
C ILE A 94 -45.50 3.88 35.51
N THR A 95 -45.90 2.61 35.63
CA THR A 95 -46.51 1.83 34.52
C THR A 95 -47.21 0.56 35.02
N ALA A 96 -48.37 0.20 34.46
CA ALA A 96 -49.02 -1.09 34.67
C ALA A 96 -48.41 -2.16 33.74
N ILE A 97 -47.92 -3.28 34.31
CA ILE A 97 -47.31 -4.36 33.54
C ILE A 97 -48.24 -5.59 33.54
N GLY A 98 -48.82 -5.94 32.38
CA GLY A 98 -49.36 -7.27 32.08
C GLY A 98 -50.89 -7.43 32.15
N GLY A 99 -51.48 -7.95 31.06
CA GLY A 99 -52.89 -8.28 30.94
C GLY A 99 -53.22 -9.67 31.51
N GLY A 100 -54.11 -9.71 32.51
CA GLY A 100 -54.66 -10.96 33.03
C GLY A 100 -55.11 -10.87 34.48
N GLY A 101 -56.18 -10.11 34.78
CA GLY A 101 -56.94 -10.21 36.05
C GLY A 101 -56.25 -9.79 37.36
N VAL A 102 -54.94 -9.54 37.35
CA VAL A 102 -54.13 -9.00 38.45
C VAL A 102 -53.21 -7.94 37.84
N ALA A 103 -53.17 -6.74 38.44
CA ALA A 103 -52.33 -5.64 37.97
C ALA A 103 -51.11 -5.52 38.88
N SER A 104 -49.92 -5.68 38.31
CA SER A 104 -48.66 -5.36 38.98
C SER A 104 -48.25 -3.92 38.64
N GLU A 105 -47.76 -3.20 39.64
CA GLU A 105 -47.47 -1.77 39.54
C GLU A 105 -46.03 -1.47 39.97
N VAL A 106 -45.27 -0.78 39.09
CA VAL A 106 -43.99 -0.18 39.46
C VAL A 106 -44.29 1.15 40.14
N ILE A 107 -43.95 1.25 41.43
CA ILE A 107 -44.34 2.37 42.29
C ILE A 107 -43.16 3.27 42.70
N GLY A 108 -41.94 2.98 42.24
CA GLY A 108 -40.78 3.87 42.38
C GLY A 108 -39.46 3.21 41.96
N ILE A 109 -38.47 4.04 41.64
CA ILE A 109 -37.08 3.64 41.40
C ILE A 109 -36.22 4.37 42.44
N THR A 110 -35.24 3.70 43.05
CA THR A 110 -34.32 4.36 43.99
C THR A 110 -33.28 5.21 43.24
N ALA A 111 -32.88 6.34 43.83
CA ALA A 111 -31.84 7.21 43.27
C ALA A 111 -30.50 6.46 43.12
N PRO A 112 -29.57 6.88 42.23
CA PRO A 112 -29.55 8.15 41.48
C PRO A 112 -30.45 8.25 40.23
N SER A 113 -30.90 7.15 39.64
CA SER A 113 -31.73 7.15 38.41
C SER A 113 -33.23 7.32 38.68
N GLY A 114 -33.67 7.12 39.93
CA GLY A 114 -35.06 7.21 40.36
C GLY A 114 -35.36 8.33 41.36
N THR A 115 -36.63 8.41 41.78
CA THR A 115 -37.16 9.47 42.66
C THR A 115 -37.08 9.16 44.16
N LEU A 116 -36.85 7.90 44.54
CA LEU A 116 -36.75 7.49 45.95
C LEU A 116 -35.31 7.68 46.47
N GLY A 117 -35.07 8.72 47.24
CA GLY A 117 -33.78 9.00 47.89
C GLY A 117 -33.52 8.12 49.13
N THR A 118 -32.36 8.28 49.77
CA THR A 118 -32.04 7.60 51.05
C THR A 118 -33.07 7.91 52.13
N GLY A 119 -33.59 6.90 52.81
CA GLY A 119 -34.55 7.06 53.90
C GLY A 119 -35.38 5.80 54.16
N THR A 120 -36.09 5.78 55.29
CA THR A 120 -37.12 4.76 55.54
C THR A 120 -38.45 5.26 54.98
N TYR A 121 -39.22 4.37 54.37
CA TYR A 121 -40.48 4.65 53.71
C TYR A 121 -41.60 3.76 54.26
N ASP A 122 -42.81 4.31 54.26
CA ASP A 122 -44.07 3.61 54.52
C ASP A 122 -44.82 3.41 53.20
N ILE A 123 -45.56 2.32 53.10
CA ILE A 123 -46.51 2.10 51.99
C ILE A 123 -47.90 2.36 52.55
N VAL A 124 -48.65 3.24 51.89
CA VAL A 124 -50.01 3.61 52.26
C VAL A 124 -50.94 3.21 51.12
N GLU A 125 -51.95 2.43 51.43
CA GLU A 125 -53.06 2.12 50.53
C GLU A 125 -54.24 3.03 50.85
N ASP A 126 -54.58 3.94 49.92
CA ASP A 126 -55.83 4.69 49.98
C ASP A 126 -56.96 3.80 49.45
N VAL A 127 -57.70 3.21 50.39
CA VAL A 127 -58.75 2.23 50.10
C VAL A 127 -59.98 2.90 49.47
N CYS A 128 -60.13 4.22 49.62
CA CYS A 128 -61.28 4.98 49.12
C CYS A 128 -60.98 5.85 47.90
N GLN A 129 -59.71 5.92 47.46
CA GLN A 129 -59.23 6.78 46.37
C GLN A 129 -59.70 8.24 46.51
N ASP A 130 -59.82 8.73 47.74
CA ASP A 130 -60.31 10.08 48.00
C ASP A 130 -59.17 11.11 48.10
N GLY A 131 -57.92 10.65 48.05
CA GLY A 131 -56.73 11.47 48.17
C GLY A 131 -56.59 12.07 49.57
N VAL A 132 -57.29 11.53 50.57
CA VAL A 132 -57.30 12.01 51.96
C VAL A 132 -57.04 10.86 52.92
N PHE A 133 -55.83 10.87 53.52
CA PHE A 133 -55.44 9.89 54.54
C PHE A 133 -56.41 9.86 55.73
N ASN A 134 -57.08 8.73 55.96
CA ASN A 134 -58.09 8.56 56.99
C ASN A 134 -57.98 7.19 57.72
N ALA A 135 -58.75 7.02 58.81
CA ALA A 135 -58.64 5.84 59.68
C ALA A 135 -59.07 4.50 59.02
N GLY A 136 -59.53 4.52 57.76
CA GLY A 136 -59.87 3.35 56.96
C GLY A 136 -58.75 2.85 56.06
N ASP A 137 -57.63 3.58 55.95
CA ASP A 137 -56.50 3.25 55.07
C ASP A 137 -55.55 2.21 55.69
N THR A 138 -54.95 1.37 54.85
CA THR A 138 -53.97 0.35 55.28
C THR A 138 -52.57 0.90 55.15
N ILE A 139 -51.77 0.84 56.23
CA ILE A 139 -50.37 1.28 56.23
C ILE A 139 -49.46 0.11 56.57
N LEU A 140 -48.41 -0.06 55.77
CA LEU A 140 -47.22 -0.81 56.16
C LEU A 140 -46.15 0.19 56.63
N SER A 141 -45.84 0.21 57.92
CA SER A 141 -44.89 1.17 58.52
C SER A 141 -44.03 0.54 59.63
N PRO A 142 -42.68 0.63 59.56
CA PRO A 142 -41.91 0.96 58.35
C PRO A 142 -42.09 -0.13 57.28
N ALA A 143 -42.24 0.26 56.01
CA ALA A 143 -42.34 -0.69 54.91
C ALA A 143 -40.96 -1.16 54.44
N PHE A 144 -40.09 -0.22 54.08
CA PHE A 144 -38.74 -0.53 53.62
C PHE A 144 -37.80 0.65 53.86
N THR A 145 -36.50 0.38 53.86
CA THR A 145 -35.46 1.42 53.89
C THR A 145 -34.73 1.43 52.55
N VAL A 146 -34.56 2.63 51.98
CA VAL A 146 -33.64 2.90 50.89
C VAL A 146 -32.35 3.39 51.52
N GLU A 147 -31.28 2.63 51.35
CA GLU A 147 -29.94 3.02 51.77
C GLU A 147 -29.10 3.24 50.51
N ILE A 148 -28.90 4.50 50.11
CA ILE A 148 -27.93 4.85 49.09
C ILE A 148 -26.63 5.13 49.82
N THR A 149 -25.71 4.19 49.72
CA THR A 149 -24.37 4.31 50.28
C THR A 149 -23.49 5.08 49.30
N THR A 150 -23.13 6.32 49.63
CA THR A 150 -21.91 6.96 49.10
C THR A 150 -20.73 6.35 49.88
N ASP A 151 -19.58 5.92 49.38
CA ASP A 151 -18.87 6.10 48.11
C ASP A 151 -18.28 4.73 47.73
N VAL A 152 -18.70 4.10 46.62
CA VAL A 152 -17.78 3.16 45.97
C VAL A 152 -16.60 4.02 45.51
N PRO A 153 -15.36 3.81 45.99
CA PRO A 153 -14.27 4.71 45.67
C PRO A 153 -13.96 4.67 44.17
N PRO A 154 -13.59 5.80 43.54
CA PRO A 154 -13.19 5.78 42.15
C PRO A 154 -11.92 4.96 41.96
N LEU A 155 -11.76 4.40 40.76
CA LEU A 155 -10.55 3.66 40.41
C LEU A 155 -9.31 4.56 40.48
N PRO A 156 -8.27 4.16 41.24
CA PRO A 156 -7.02 4.89 41.30
C PRO A 156 -6.22 4.73 39.98
N TYR A 157 -5.43 5.74 39.59
CA TYR A 157 -4.52 5.73 38.43
C TYR A 157 -5.15 5.48 37.05
N PHE A 158 -6.47 5.63 36.95
CA PHE A 158 -7.24 5.32 35.75
C PHE A 158 -6.75 6.01 34.47
N GLN A 159 -6.40 7.30 34.54
CA GLN A 159 -5.94 8.03 33.35
C GLN A 159 -4.58 7.56 32.84
N GLU A 160 -3.65 7.22 33.74
CA GLU A 160 -2.31 6.75 33.34
C GLU A 160 -2.40 5.41 32.61
N ILE A 161 -3.28 4.50 33.07
CA ILE A 161 -3.53 3.22 32.38
C ILE A 161 -4.12 3.43 30.99
N LYS A 162 -5.05 4.37 30.84
CA LYS A 162 -5.62 4.74 29.53
C LYS A 162 -4.57 5.31 28.59
N ASP A 163 -3.72 6.19 29.08
CA ASP A 163 -2.66 6.81 28.28
C ASP A 163 -1.62 5.76 27.84
N HIS A 164 -1.24 4.82 28.71
CA HIS A 164 -0.32 3.73 28.37
C HIS A 164 -0.96 2.69 27.43
N ALA A 165 -2.24 2.36 27.61
CA ALA A 165 -2.95 1.47 26.70
C ALA A 165 -3.04 2.06 25.28
N GLN A 166 -3.26 3.37 25.16
CA GLN A 166 -3.24 4.06 23.87
C GLN A 166 -1.85 3.98 23.21
N ALA A 167 -0.78 4.22 23.96
CA ALA A 167 0.58 4.09 23.45
C ALA A 167 0.86 2.67 22.95
N GLU A 168 0.50 1.65 23.73
CA GLU A 168 0.67 0.24 23.38
C GLU A 168 -0.08 -0.10 22.08
N ALA A 169 -1.33 0.38 21.92
CA ALA A 169 -2.11 0.17 20.71
C ALA A 169 -1.43 0.73 19.45
N ASP A 170 -0.88 1.95 19.54
CA ASP A 170 -0.19 2.63 18.44
C ASP A 170 1.05 1.82 18.01
N TYR A 171 1.84 1.31 18.97
CA TYR A 171 3.03 0.50 18.68
C TYR A 171 2.72 -0.86 18.04
N TRP A 172 1.66 -1.56 18.49
CA TRP A 172 1.25 -2.82 17.86
C TRP A 172 0.70 -2.61 16.45
N PHE A 173 0.03 -1.48 16.21
CA PHE A 173 -0.42 -1.11 14.88
C PHE A 173 0.76 -0.86 13.93
N ASP A 174 1.78 -0.14 14.40
CA ASP A 174 3.04 0.04 13.66
C ASP A 174 3.68 -1.33 13.40
N THR A 175 3.80 -2.19 14.40
CA THR A 175 4.37 -3.54 14.27
C THR A 175 3.64 -4.39 13.24
N PHE A 176 2.30 -4.36 13.24
CA PHE A 176 1.47 -5.00 12.23
C PHE A 176 1.83 -4.47 10.83
N ALA A 177 1.91 -3.14 10.67
CA ALA A 177 2.24 -2.51 9.38
C ALA A 177 3.65 -2.90 8.90
N TYR A 178 4.65 -2.91 9.78
CA TYR A 178 6.03 -3.31 9.47
C TYR A 178 6.13 -4.82 9.15
N THR A 179 5.46 -5.69 9.91
CA THR A 179 5.44 -7.13 9.66
C THR A 179 4.73 -7.43 8.34
N GLN A 180 3.58 -6.81 8.07
CA GLN A 180 2.87 -6.92 6.80
C GLN A 180 3.77 -6.48 5.64
N TYR A 181 4.45 -5.35 5.79
CA TYR A 181 5.33 -4.83 4.75
C TYR A 181 6.56 -5.73 4.52
N ARG A 182 7.16 -6.29 5.57
CA ARG A 182 8.26 -7.25 5.45
C ARG A 182 7.83 -8.53 4.71
N LEU A 183 6.64 -9.04 5.01
CA LEU A 183 6.08 -10.18 4.28
C LEU A 183 5.86 -9.83 2.80
N MET A 184 5.29 -8.65 2.51
CA MET A 184 5.16 -8.15 1.15
C MET A 184 6.50 -7.95 0.44
N LEU A 185 7.55 -7.51 1.15
CA LEU A 185 8.89 -7.38 0.60
C LEU A 185 9.48 -8.75 0.27
N LEU A 186 9.37 -9.73 1.17
CA LEU A 186 9.81 -11.10 0.91
C LEU A 186 9.12 -11.67 -0.33
N ASP A 187 7.81 -11.46 -0.46
CA ASP A 187 7.05 -11.87 -1.64
C ASP A 187 7.51 -11.10 -2.91
N ALA A 188 7.79 -9.79 -2.79
CA ALA A 188 8.28 -8.96 -3.89
C ALA A 188 9.73 -9.27 -4.31
N VAL A 189 10.55 -9.80 -3.42
CA VAL A 189 11.94 -10.21 -3.68
C VAL A 189 11.97 -11.52 -4.39
N GLN A 190 11.13 -12.45 -3.95
CA GLN A 190 10.89 -13.68 -4.68
C GLN A 190 10.40 -13.34 -6.09
N LEU A 191 9.47 -12.38 -6.22
CA LEU A 191 9.01 -11.86 -7.51
C LEU A 191 10.11 -11.16 -8.34
N TYR A 192 11.06 -10.48 -7.70
CA TYR A 192 12.15 -9.79 -8.40
C TYR A 192 13.26 -10.74 -8.84
N GLN A 193 13.63 -11.70 -7.98
CA GLN A 193 14.51 -12.81 -8.34
C GLN A 193 13.93 -13.49 -9.57
N ALA A 194 12.62 -13.75 -9.54
CA ALA A 194 11.80 -14.25 -10.64
C ALA A 194 11.86 -13.53 -11.99
N LEU A 195 12.25 -12.25 -11.98
CA LEU A 195 12.29 -11.39 -13.17
C LEU A 195 13.71 -11.21 -13.71
N LEU A 196 14.75 -11.54 -12.95
CA LEU A 196 16.14 -11.30 -13.34
C LEU A 196 16.85 -12.51 -13.97
N ASP A 197 16.36 -13.73 -13.76
CA ASP A 197 16.89 -14.95 -14.38
C ASP A 197 15.75 -15.72 -15.07
N PRO A 198 15.37 -15.34 -16.31
CA PRO A 198 14.30 -15.99 -17.04
C PRO A 198 14.81 -17.31 -17.63
N THR A 199 15.13 -18.27 -16.78
CA THR A 199 14.73 -19.65 -17.08
C THR A 199 13.24 -19.74 -16.70
N GLU A 200 12.40 -20.54 -17.37
CA GLU A 200 10.93 -20.56 -17.08
C GLU A 200 10.62 -20.83 -15.58
N GLY A 201 11.64 -21.24 -14.80
CA GLY A 201 11.78 -21.44 -13.35
C GLY A 201 11.21 -20.43 -12.35
N GLU A 202 10.66 -19.28 -12.74
CA GLU A 202 10.21 -18.31 -11.74
C GLU A 202 8.87 -17.62 -12.03
N LEU A 203 8.16 -18.06 -13.07
CA LEU A 203 6.91 -17.42 -13.52
C LEU A 203 5.66 -17.68 -12.66
N TRP A 204 5.69 -18.69 -11.78
CA TRP A 204 4.52 -19.04 -10.95
C TRP A 204 4.34 -18.15 -9.70
N LEU A 205 5.36 -17.39 -9.28
CA LEU A 205 5.25 -16.44 -8.15
C LEU A 205 4.24 -15.31 -8.43
N ILE A 206 4.03 -14.97 -9.70
CA ILE A 206 2.97 -14.03 -10.13
C ILE A 206 1.58 -14.62 -9.90
N GLN A 207 1.41 -15.95 -9.92
CA GLN A 207 0.12 -16.64 -9.93
C GLN A 207 -0.29 -17.19 -8.55
N GLU A 208 0.67 -17.55 -7.68
CA GLU A 208 0.40 -18.04 -6.32
C GLU A 208 -0.01 -16.91 -5.35
N VAL A 209 0.52 -15.69 -5.54
CA VAL A 209 0.03 -14.48 -4.86
C VAL A 209 -1.45 -14.18 -5.22
N PHE A 210 -2.00 -14.80 -6.27
CA PHE A 210 -3.40 -14.68 -6.71
C PHE A 210 -4.32 -15.88 -6.39
N GLN A 211 -3.82 -17.01 -5.88
CA GLN A 211 -4.59 -18.28 -5.82
C GLN A 211 -4.46 -19.11 -4.53
N ILE A 212 -4.31 -18.49 -3.34
CA ILE A 212 -4.43 -19.26 -2.09
C ILE A 212 -5.93 -19.50 -1.79
N GLU A 213 -6.45 -20.58 -2.36
CA GLU A 213 -7.78 -21.14 -2.08
C GLU A 213 -7.61 -22.58 -1.54
N LEU A 214 -7.14 -22.72 -0.29
CA LEU A 214 -7.33 -23.95 0.49
C LEU A 214 -7.66 -23.56 1.93
N GLY A 215 -8.85 -23.98 2.39
CA GLY A 215 -9.51 -23.56 3.63
C GLY A 215 -8.85 -23.98 4.95
N THR A 216 -7.61 -23.57 5.18
CA THR A 216 -6.97 -23.49 6.51
C THR A 216 -6.36 -22.09 6.65
N PRO A 217 -6.52 -21.39 7.79
CA PRO A 217 -5.98 -20.04 7.94
C PRO A 217 -4.47 -20.05 7.73
N ASP A 218 -3.96 -19.22 6.82
CA ASP A 218 -2.53 -18.98 6.69
C ASP A 218 -2.00 -18.49 8.05
N PRO A 219 -1.02 -19.17 8.68
CA PRO A 219 -0.42 -18.74 9.93
C PRO A 219 0.10 -17.30 9.88
N LYS A 220 0.54 -16.80 8.72
CA LYS A 220 0.91 -15.38 8.53
C LYS A 220 -0.29 -14.46 8.67
N GLU A 221 -1.43 -14.80 8.06
CA GLU A 221 -2.68 -14.05 8.22
C GLU A 221 -3.22 -14.14 9.65
N ALA A 222 -3.11 -15.29 10.30
CA ALA A 222 -3.51 -15.48 11.70
C ALA A 222 -2.64 -14.65 12.66
N VAL A 223 -1.33 -14.57 12.42
CA VAL A 223 -0.41 -13.68 13.16
C VAL A 223 -0.80 -12.22 12.95
N LEU A 224 -1.02 -11.79 11.70
CA LEU A 224 -1.42 -10.43 11.37
C LEU A 224 -2.77 -10.05 12.02
N GLN A 225 -3.74 -10.96 12.00
CA GLN A 225 -5.04 -10.75 12.64
C GLN A 225 -4.90 -10.65 14.17
N SER A 226 -4.06 -11.49 14.79
CA SER A 226 -3.75 -11.44 16.23
C SER A 226 -3.18 -10.08 16.65
N LEU A 227 -2.21 -9.56 15.90
CA LEU A 227 -1.62 -8.23 16.17
C LEU A 227 -2.68 -7.11 16.06
N LEU A 228 -3.59 -7.21 15.10
CA LEU A 228 -4.66 -6.23 14.90
C LEU A 228 -5.73 -6.30 16.01
N ASP A 229 -6.09 -7.51 16.44
CA ASP A 229 -7.05 -7.69 17.54
C ASP A 229 -6.50 -7.14 18.85
N LYS A 230 -5.21 -7.34 19.11
CA LYS A 230 -4.51 -6.71 20.23
C LYS A 230 -4.63 -5.18 20.22
N THR A 231 -4.35 -4.52 19.09
CA THR A 231 -4.54 -3.06 18.94
C THR A 231 -5.97 -2.63 19.29
N ARG A 232 -6.99 -3.37 18.83
CA ARG A 232 -8.41 -3.03 19.09
C ARG A 232 -8.75 -3.05 20.57
N TYR A 233 -8.26 -4.03 21.32
CA TYR A 233 -8.58 -4.15 22.74
C TYR A 233 -7.88 -3.11 23.61
N TYR A 234 -6.63 -2.75 23.29
CA TYR A 234 -5.95 -1.63 23.95
C TYR A 234 -6.63 -0.27 23.67
N LEU A 235 -7.11 -0.05 22.44
CA LEU A 235 -7.96 1.12 22.13
C LEU A 235 -9.29 1.10 22.90
N GLY A 236 -9.86 -0.09 23.11
CA GLY A 236 -11.03 -0.29 23.97
C GLY A 236 -10.78 0.20 25.39
N ILE A 237 -9.63 -0.18 25.98
CA ILE A 237 -9.21 0.29 27.32
C ILE A 237 -9.06 1.80 27.37
N ALA A 238 -8.53 2.42 26.32
CA ALA A 238 -8.41 3.88 26.25
C ALA A 238 -9.79 4.59 26.19
N ALA A 239 -10.77 4.01 25.49
CA ALA A 239 -12.11 4.60 25.29
C ALA A 239 -13.08 4.37 26.47
N ASP A 240 -13.21 3.11 26.92
CA ASP A 240 -13.85 2.59 28.15
C ASP A 240 -14.95 3.47 28.79
N PRO A 241 -16.22 3.32 28.36
CA PRO A 241 -17.40 3.85 29.04
C PRO A 241 -17.95 2.88 30.12
N PRO A 242 -18.63 3.37 31.17
CA PRO A 242 -19.23 2.54 32.21
C PRO A 242 -20.26 1.52 31.67
N ASP A 243 -20.19 0.26 32.11
CA ASP A 243 -21.16 -0.79 31.75
C ASP A 243 -22.35 -0.82 32.72
N PRO A 244 -23.57 -0.45 32.30
CA PRO A 244 -24.75 -0.48 33.16
C PRO A 244 -25.19 -1.90 33.56
N ASP A 245 -24.75 -2.95 32.85
CA ASP A 245 -25.01 -4.35 33.16
C ASP A 245 -23.84 -4.98 33.95
N PHE A 246 -23.51 -4.36 35.08
CA PHE A 246 -22.37 -4.74 35.90
C PHE A 246 -22.57 -6.04 36.72
N ARG A 247 -23.75 -6.66 36.73
CA ARG A 247 -24.07 -7.83 37.59
C ARG A 247 -23.70 -9.17 36.95
N GLN A 248 -22.55 -9.22 36.30
CA GLN A 248 -22.04 -10.37 35.57
C GLN A 248 -20.52 -10.38 35.56
N LEU A 249 -19.92 -11.58 35.57
CA LEU A 249 -18.47 -11.75 35.47
C LEU A 249 -18.02 -11.67 34.01
N ALA A 250 -16.78 -11.25 33.79
CA ALA A 250 -16.18 -11.16 32.46
C ALA A 250 -15.28 -12.38 32.23
N PRO A 251 -15.79 -13.50 31.66
CA PRO A 251 -14.95 -14.65 31.37
C PRO A 251 -13.86 -14.33 30.33
N LEU A 252 -12.71 -14.98 30.45
CA LEU A 252 -11.70 -15.01 29.39
C LEU A 252 -12.20 -15.89 28.25
N ALA A 253 -11.92 -15.47 27.01
CA ALA A 253 -12.03 -16.34 25.85
C ALA A 253 -10.62 -16.77 25.41
N ALA A 254 -10.48 -17.91 24.74
CA ALA A 254 -9.21 -18.46 24.30
C ALA A 254 -8.85 -17.93 22.93
N GLY A 255 -7.54 -17.79 22.71
CA GLY A 255 -6.95 -17.67 21.39
C GLY A 255 -6.46 -19.02 20.90
N ASP A 256 -6.79 -19.39 19.66
CA ASP A 256 -6.24 -20.59 19.03
C ASP A 256 -4.71 -20.53 18.91
N VAL A 257 -4.04 -21.64 19.20
CA VAL A 257 -2.61 -21.81 18.96
C VAL A 257 -2.33 -21.78 17.47
N ILE A 258 -1.38 -20.95 17.07
CA ILE A 258 -0.91 -20.90 15.68
C ILE A 258 0.15 -22.01 15.52
N ALA A 259 -0.10 -22.96 14.62
CA ALA A 259 0.87 -24.02 14.32
C ALA A 259 1.90 -23.50 13.29
N PRO A 260 3.21 -23.69 13.53
CA PRO A 260 4.22 -23.34 12.53
C PRO A 260 4.16 -24.30 11.32
N LEU A 261 4.51 -23.82 10.13
CA LEU A 261 4.57 -24.59 8.89
C LEU A 261 5.99 -25.06 8.55
N SER A 262 7.03 -24.44 9.12
CA SER A 262 8.42 -24.82 8.94
C SER A 262 9.24 -24.76 10.23
N ASN A 263 10.48 -25.26 10.15
CA ASN A 263 11.49 -25.12 11.20
C ASN A 263 12.36 -23.87 11.00
N ASP A 264 11.97 -22.97 10.08
CA ASP A 264 12.66 -21.71 9.88
C ASP A 264 12.64 -20.90 11.19
N PRO A 265 13.81 -20.45 11.70
CA PRO A 265 13.88 -19.76 12.98
C PRO A 265 13.02 -18.49 13.05
N ILE A 266 12.83 -17.78 11.93
CA ILE A 266 12.04 -16.55 11.87
C ILE A 266 10.55 -16.90 11.88
N GLU A 267 10.13 -17.93 11.13
CA GLU A 267 8.74 -18.39 11.13
C GLU A 267 8.31 -18.93 12.50
N LEU A 268 9.17 -19.72 13.15
CA LEU A 268 8.93 -20.20 14.51
C LEU A 268 8.80 -19.03 15.50
N ALA A 269 9.66 -18.02 15.38
CA ALA A 269 9.62 -16.86 16.25
C ALA A 269 8.39 -15.97 16.00
N LEU A 270 7.98 -15.78 14.74
CA LEU A 270 6.75 -15.06 14.38
C LEU A 270 5.50 -15.77 14.90
N THR A 271 5.45 -17.10 14.76
CA THR A 271 4.36 -17.93 15.28
C THR A 271 4.24 -17.81 16.80
N ALA A 272 5.38 -17.79 17.50
CA ALA A 272 5.41 -17.54 18.94
C ALA A 272 4.87 -16.15 19.28
N VAL A 273 5.32 -15.09 18.60
CA VAL A 273 4.80 -13.72 18.81
C VAL A 273 3.29 -13.67 18.57
N GLY A 274 2.77 -14.26 17.49
CA GLY A 274 1.33 -14.26 17.21
C GLY A 274 0.50 -15.03 18.25
N THR A 275 1.02 -16.15 18.76
CA THR A 275 0.38 -16.95 19.80
C THR A 275 0.32 -16.20 21.12
N GLU A 276 1.45 -15.64 21.59
CA GLU A 276 1.49 -14.87 22.84
C GLU A 276 0.63 -13.60 22.76
N SER A 277 0.60 -12.94 21.59
CA SER A 277 -0.24 -11.74 21.37
C SER A 277 -1.73 -12.05 21.47
N ARG A 278 -2.16 -13.26 21.08
CA ARG A 278 -3.56 -13.69 21.12
C ARG A 278 -4.05 -13.89 22.55
N THR A 279 -3.27 -14.57 23.37
CA THR A 279 -3.55 -14.75 24.80
C THR A 279 -3.60 -13.40 25.53
N GLU A 280 -2.68 -12.50 25.19
CA GLU A 280 -2.65 -11.14 25.77
C GLU A 280 -3.87 -10.31 25.40
N ALA A 281 -4.33 -10.41 24.14
CA ALA A 281 -5.51 -9.72 23.64
C ALA A 281 -6.79 -10.08 24.43
N GLU A 282 -7.00 -11.37 24.70
CA GLU A 282 -8.17 -11.82 25.47
C GLU A 282 -8.07 -11.47 26.96
N LEU A 283 -6.87 -11.48 27.54
CA LEU A 283 -6.61 -10.96 28.89
C LEU A 283 -6.93 -9.46 28.98
N ALA A 284 -6.50 -8.67 28.01
CA ALA A 284 -6.79 -7.24 27.93
C ALA A 284 -8.29 -6.97 27.80
N ARG A 285 -9.02 -7.79 27.03
CA ARG A 285 -10.48 -7.72 26.90
C ARG A 285 -11.19 -8.00 28.22
N ALA A 286 -10.83 -9.06 28.95
CA ALA A 286 -11.47 -9.39 30.23
C ALA A 286 -11.13 -8.35 31.32
N PHE A 287 -9.91 -7.82 31.28
CA PHE A 287 -9.49 -6.68 32.10
C PHE A 287 -10.38 -5.46 31.84
N LEU A 288 -10.58 -5.09 30.57
CA LEU A 288 -11.45 -4.00 30.15
C LEU A 288 -12.90 -4.19 30.63
N ALA A 289 -13.50 -5.34 30.35
CA ALA A 289 -14.88 -5.61 30.76
C ALA A 289 -15.06 -5.53 32.28
N SER A 290 -14.04 -5.93 33.06
CA SER A 290 -14.07 -5.80 34.52
C SER A 290 -13.92 -4.34 34.98
N LEU A 291 -13.19 -3.53 34.22
CA LEU A 291 -13.03 -2.09 34.44
C LEU A 291 -14.35 -1.35 34.24
N GLU A 292 -15.00 -1.56 33.09
CA GLU A 292 -16.30 -0.97 32.74
C GLU A 292 -17.37 -1.33 33.77
N ARG A 293 -17.38 -2.58 34.23
CA ARG A 293 -18.35 -3.06 35.21
C ARG A 293 -18.05 -2.62 36.63
N TYR A 294 -16.78 -2.41 36.98
CA TYR A 294 -16.45 -1.72 38.23
C TYR A 294 -17.04 -0.31 38.22
N GLN A 295 -16.85 0.45 37.14
CA GLN A 295 -17.42 1.80 37.00
C GLN A 295 -18.94 1.78 36.99
N GLY A 296 -19.55 0.76 36.37
CA GLY A 296 -20.99 0.53 36.43
C GLY A 296 -21.49 0.34 37.86
N ALA A 297 -20.80 -0.51 38.64
CA ALA A 297 -21.08 -0.72 40.05
C ALA A 297 -20.80 0.53 40.90
N GLU A 298 -19.78 1.32 40.55
CA GLU A 298 -19.46 2.60 41.18
C GLU A 298 -20.59 3.61 41.00
N GLN A 299 -21.03 3.83 39.75
CA GLN A 299 -22.15 4.71 39.42
C GLN A 299 -23.46 4.23 40.02
N ALA A 300 -23.62 2.91 40.08
CA ALA A 300 -24.74 2.29 40.73
C ALA A 300 -24.59 2.24 42.24
N GLY A 301 -23.49 2.64 42.88
CA GLY A 301 -23.29 2.56 44.34
C GLY A 301 -23.36 1.13 44.93
N ASP A 302 -23.08 0.10 44.13
CA ASP A 302 -23.20 -1.31 44.51
C ASP A 302 -21.84 -1.86 44.97
N GLY A 303 -21.53 -1.69 46.26
CA GLY A 303 -20.24 -2.06 46.83
C GLY A 303 -19.93 -3.57 46.85
N GLU A 304 -20.96 -4.44 46.82
CA GLU A 304 -20.76 -5.89 46.72
C GLU A 304 -20.24 -6.27 45.34
N TRP A 305 -20.83 -5.75 44.27
CA TRP A 305 -20.35 -5.98 42.89
C TRP A 305 -19.06 -5.22 42.57
N ALA A 306 -18.87 -4.02 43.14
CA ALA A 306 -17.60 -3.31 43.04
C ALA A 306 -16.44 -4.12 43.65
N LEU A 307 -16.67 -4.81 44.78
CA LEU A 307 -15.69 -5.71 45.40
C LEU A 307 -15.37 -6.93 44.51
N ILE A 308 -16.38 -7.48 43.82
CA ILE A 308 -16.20 -8.59 42.87
C ILE A 308 -15.33 -8.14 41.69
N HIS A 309 -15.64 -7.01 41.07
CA HIS A 309 -14.89 -6.49 39.93
C HIS A 309 -13.49 -6.01 40.30
N ALA A 310 -13.30 -5.43 41.49
CA ALA A 310 -11.97 -5.05 41.98
C ALA A 310 -11.06 -6.28 42.15
N ARG A 311 -11.59 -7.42 42.61
CA ARG A 311 -10.82 -8.67 42.68
C ARG A 311 -10.48 -9.20 41.30
N ALA A 312 -11.45 -9.23 40.40
CA ALA A 312 -11.23 -9.64 39.01
C ALA A 312 -10.18 -8.77 38.31
N LEU A 313 -10.24 -7.45 38.47
CA LEU A 313 -9.24 -6.51 37.95
C LEU A 313 -7.84 -6.80 38.46
N LYS A 314 -7.69 -7.13 39.75
CA LYS A 314 -6.40 -7.53 40.32
C LYS A 314 -5.88 -8.81 39.67
N ASP A 315 -6.73 -9.83 39.60
CA ASP A 315 -6.35 -11.14 39.08
C ASP A 315 -5.96 -11.05 37.59
N TYR A 316 -6.73 -10.30 36.79
CA TYR A 316 -6.42 -10.01 35.39
C TYR A 316 -5.15 -9.17 35.23
N ALA A 317 -4.90 -8.18 36.09
CA ALA A 317 -3.67 -7.40 36.04
C ALA A 317 -2.43 -8.28 36.29
N VAL A 318 -2.47 -9.17 37.28
CA VAL A 318 -1.36 -10.09 37.60
C VAL A 318 -1.10 -11.06 36.45
N GLU A 319 -2.16 -11.58 35.83
CA GLU A 319 -2.03 -12.50 34.69
C GLU A 319 -1.51 -11.77 33.45
N LEU A 320 -1.98 -10.54 33.20
CA LEU A 320 -1.49 -9.69 32.11
C LEU A 320 0.01 -9.37 32.29
N GLN A 321 0.49 -9.11 33.50
CA GLN A 321 1.94 -8.94 33.77
C GLN A 321 2.75 -10.19 33.39
N THR A 322 2.21 -11.37 33.73
CA THR A 322 2.85 -12.65 33.39
C THR A 322 2.90 -12.83 31.87
N GLN A 323 1.78 -12.54 31.18
CA GLN A 323 1.68 -12.66 29.74
C GLN A 323 2.58 -11.67 28.99
N LEU A 324 2.67 -10.41 29.44
CA LEU A 324 3.60 -9.41 28.88
C LEU A 324 5.06 -9.88 28.91
N GLY A 325 5.46 -10.62 29.96
CA GLY A 325 6.77 -11.25 30.05
C GLY A 325 7.00 -12.34 28.99
N GLN A 326 5.97 -13.13 28.70
CA GLN A 326 6.00 -14.16 27.65
C GLN A 326 6.06 -13.51 26.25
N THR A 327 5.23 -12.50 26.00
CA THR A 327 5.27 -11.70 24.76
C THR A 327 6.64 -11.07 24.53
N ASN A 328 7.25 -10.47 25.57
CA ASN A 328 8.61 -9.92 25.47
C ASN A 328 9.66 -10.97 25.14
N THR A 329 9.50 -12.20 25.65
CA THR A 329 10.39 -13.32 25.36
C THR A 329 10.23 -13.78 23.90
N ALA A 330 9.00 -13.85 23.39
CA ALA A 330 8.72 -14.16 21.98
C ALA A 330 9.30 -13.09 21.05
N VAL A 331 9.08 -11.81 21.34
CA VAL A 331 9.64 -10.68 20.57
C VAL A 331 11.18 -10.70 20.58
N SER A 332 11.80 -11.01 21.72
CA SER A 332 13.27 -11.17 21.83
C SER A 332 13.79 -12.35 21.01
N THR A 333 13.01 -13.43 20.90
CA THR A 333 13.34 -14.58 20.07
C THR A 333 13.29 -14.20 18.59
N LEU A 334 12.28 -13.43 18.18
CA LEU A 334 12.18 -12.89 16.82
C LEU A 334 13.37 -11.98 16.49
N GLU A 335 13.73 -11.05 17.37
CA GLU A 335 14.91 -10.20 17.18
C GLU A 335 16.18 -11.03 16.95
N THR A 336 16.36 -12.08 17.76
CA THR A 336 17.53 -12.98 17.64
C THR A 336 17.53 -13.72 16.31
N ALA A 337 16.37 -14.20 15.86
CA ALA A 337 16.23 -14.89 14.57
C ALA A 337 16.50 -13.94 13.39
N LEU A 338 16.02 -12.70 13.45
CA LEU A 338 16.26 -11.67 12.45
C LEU A 338 17.74 -11.31 12.34
N ILE A 339 18.43 -11.08 13.46
CA ILE A 339 19.87 -10.76 13.47
C ILE A 339 20.71 -11.92 12.90
N ALA A 340 20.24 -13.16 13.05
CA ALA A 340 20.91 -14.34 12.55
C ALA A 340 20.56 -14.65 11.07
N ASP A 341 19.62 -13.92 10.48
CA ASP A 341 19.18 -14.11 9.10
C ASP A 341 20.31 -13.74 8.13
N THR A 342 20.73 -14.70 7.31
CA THR A 342 21.77 -14.47 6.31
C THR A 342 21.23 -13.79 5.05
N THR A 343 19.90 -13.75 4.90
CA THR A 343 19.15 -13.03 3.87
C THR A 343 18.73 -11.66 4.42
N ASP A 344 19.72 -10.78 4.65
CA ASP A 344 19.55 -9.45 5.25
C ASP A 344 18.43 -8.65 4.56
N LEU A 345 17.42 -8.25 5.32
CA LEU A 345 16.25 -7.51 4.82
C LEU A 345 16.65 -6.18 4.17
N SER A 346 17.74 -5.58 4.63
CA SER A 346 18.28 -4.32 4.12
C SER A 346 18.91 -4.50 2.74
N SER A 347 19.61 -5.62 2.51
CA SER A 347 20.18 -5.96 1.19
C SER A 347 19.07 -6.20 0.17
N THR A 348 18.07 -6.95 0.61
CA THR A 348 16.85 -7.30 -0.09
C THR A 348 16.03 -6.07 -0.48
N ALA A 349 15.80 -5.14 0.45
CA ALA A 349 15.11 -3.88 0.20
C ALA A 349 15.92 -2.94 -0.71
N ALA A 350 17.26 -2.95 -0.62
CA ALA A 350 18.13 -2.15 -1.48
C ALA A 350 18.13 -2.65 -2.93
N ASP A 351 18.12 -3.97 -3.13
CA ASP A 351 18.00 -4.58 -4.45
C ASP A 351 16.65 -4.22 -5.08
N LEU A 352 15.55 -4.39 -4.34
CA LEU A 352 14.20 -3.97 -4.76
C LEU A 352 14.11 -2.47 -5.08
N ALA A 353 14.69 -1.60 -4.24
CA ALA A 353 14.69 -0.16 -4.50
C ALA A 353 15.45 0.20 -5.77
N THR A 354 16.52 -0.53 -6.07
CA THR A 354 17.28 -0.39 -7.31
C THR A 354 16.43 -0.79 -8.52
N THR A 355 15.71 -1.91 -8.42
CA THR A 355 14.78 -2.39 -9.45
C THR A 355 13.63 -1.43 -9.67
N HIS A 356 13.01 -0.99 -8.58
CA HIS A 356 11.92 -0.01 -8.59
C HIS A 356 12.34 1.25 -9.32
N SER A 357 13.53 1.76 -9.01
CA SER A 357 14.12 2.92 -9.69
C SER A 357 14.31 2.66 -11.19
N ARG A 358 14.75 1.45 -11.57
CA ARG A 358 14.91 1.05 -12.98
C ARG A 358 13.55 0.97 -13.69
N TRP A 359 12.56 0.27 -13.16
CA TRP A 359 11.23 0.17 -13.79
C TRP A 359 10.57 1.54 -13.94
N ARG A 360 10.72 2.44 -12.97
CA ARG A 360 10.23 3.82 -13.09
C ARG A 360 10.91 4.65 -14.16
N THR A 361 12.18 4.35 -14.48
CA THR A 361 12.97 5.13 -15.43
C THR A 361 12.94 4.58 -16.84
N THR A 362 12.90 3.25 -16.99
CA THR A 362 13.01 2.58 -18.29
C THR A 362 11.81 1.70 -18.65
N GLY A 363 10.86 1.50 -17.74
CA GLY A 363 9.81 0.48 -17.90
C GLY A 363 10.36 -0.95 -17.81
N PHE A 364 9.50 -1.93 -18.13
CA PHE A 364 9.93 -3.32 -18.33
C PHE A 364 10.81 -3.43 -19.58
N ASN A 365 11.84 -4.28 -19.51
CA ASN A 365 12.70 -4.56 -20.66
C ASN A 365 12.04 -5.60 -21.61
N ALA A 366 12.62 -5.81 -22.78
CA ALA A 366 12.04 -6.68 -23.82
C ALA A 366 11.86 -8.14 -23.34
N ASP A 367 12.79 -8.65 -22.55
CA ASP A 367 12.71 -10.01 -22.00
C ASP A 367 11.58 -10.12 -20.96
N GLU A 368 11.44 -9.14 -20.07
CA GLU A 368 10.36 -9.07 -19.07
C GLU A 368 8.97 -8.93 -19.72
N ILE A 369 8.87 -8.13 -20.79
CA ILE A 369 7.62 -7.98 -21.56
C ILE A 369 7.28 -9.30 -22.24
N ARG A 370 8.23 -9.92 -22.95
CA ARG A 370 8.04 -11.22 -23.63
C ARG A 370 7.55 -12.27 -22.64
N THR A 371 8.23 -12.37 -21.50
CA THR A 371 7.90 -13.30 -20.42
C THR A 371 6.50 -13.08 -19.86
N ALA A 372 6.11 -11.84 -19.57
CA ALA A 372 4.77 -11.53 -19.09
C ALA A 372 3.67 -11.80 -20.14
N ARG A 373 3.98 -11.61 -21.42
CA ARG A 373 3.05 -11.90 -22.53
C ARG A 373 2.86 -13.40 -22.75
N ASN A 374 3.91 -14.20 -22.59
CA ASN A 374 3.82 -15.67 -22.62
C ASN A 374 2.94 -16.22 -21.49
N LEU A 375 2.76 -15.46 -20.40
CA LEU A 375 1.81 -15.75 -19.33
C LEU A 375 0.38 -15.22 -19.59
N GLY A 376 0.11 -14.64 -20.75
CA GLY A 376 -1.21 -14.13 -21.13
C GLY A 376 -1.56 -12.76 -20.53
N LEU A 377 -0.61 -12.03 -19.94
CA LEU A 377 -0.84 -10.67 -19.44
C LEU A 377 -1.00 -9.68 -20.62
N SER A 378 -2.00 -8.80 -20.57
CA SER A 378 -2.20 -7.79 -21.61
C SER A 378 -1.32 -6.56 -21.40
N GLU A 379 -1.27 -5.68 -22.40
CA GLU A 379 -0.55 -4.41 -22.30
C GLU A 379 -1.14 -3.50 -21.23
N THR A 380 -2.45 -3.63 -21.03
CA THR A 380 -3.16 -2.93 -19.97
C THR A 380 -2.73 -3.45 -18.60
N ASP A 381 -2.60 -4.77 -18.44
CA ASP A 381 -2.15 -5.37 -17.18
C ASP A 381 -0.71 -4.94 -16.83
N LEU A 382 0.18 -4.87 -17.83
CA LEU A 382 1.56 -4.40 -17.67
C LEU A 382 1.63 -2.91 -17.27
N ASN A 383 0.81 -2.06 -17.88
CA ASN A 383 0.76 -0.64 -17.54
C ASN A 383 0.13 -0.39 -16.15
N ASP A 384 -0.90 -1.16 -15.79
CA ASP A 384 -1.51 -1.11 -14.47
C ASP A 384 -0.53 -1.59 -13.38
N MET A 385 0.30 -2.60 -13.67
CA MET A 385 1.39 -3.03 -12.80
C MET A 385 2.43 -1.93 -12.58
N LEU A 386 2.90 -1.27 -13.65
CA LEU A 386 3.85 -0.15 -13.52
C LEU A 386 3.27 1.01 -12.69
N ALA A 387 1.99 1.33 -12.87
CA ALA A 387 1.30 2.37 -12.11
C ALA A 387 1.16 2.03 -10.62
N GLU A 388 0.92 0.76 -10.28
CA GLU A 388 0.89 0.28 -8.89
C GLU A 388 2.27 0.29 -8.25
N ILE A 389 3.29 -0.15 -8.99
CA ILE A 389 4.69 -0.18 -8.56
C ILE A 389 5.19 1.24 -8.25
N ASP A 390 4.84 2.25 -9.07
CA ASP A 390 5.25 3.66 -8.86
C ASP A 390 4.75 4.24 -7.52
N GLY A 391 3.68 3.69 -6.97
CA GLY A 391 3.13 4.09 -5.67
C GLY A 391 3.85 3.50 -4.44
N LEU A 392 4.80 2.59 -4.61
CA LEU A 392 5.50 1.92 -3.51
C LEU A 392 6.74 2.71 -3.06
N ASN A 393 6.95 2.82 -1.74
CA ASN A 393 8.14 3.43 -1.15
C ASN A 393 8.95 2.39 -0.35
N PHE A 394 10.06 1.94 -0.93
CA PHE A 394 10.97 0.97 -0.32
C PHE A 394 12.01 1.57 0.63
N ALA A 395 12.10 2.91 0.71
CA ALA A 395 13.15 3.59 1.47
C ALA A 395 12.87 3.72 2.98
N ASP A 396 11.62 3.50 3.43
CA ASP A 396 11.20 3.74 4.82
C ASP A 396 11.35 2.50 5.74
N TYR A 397 11.89 1.39 5.23
CA TYR A 397 11.84 0.09 5.91
C TYR A 397 13.17 -0.65 5.84
N SER A 398 14.05 -0.41 6.82
CA SER A 398 15.29 -1.17 6.99
C SER A 398 15.18 -2.24 8.08
N GLU A 399 16.08 -3.22 8.07
CA GLU A 399 16.19 -4.17 9.19
C GLU A 399 16.47 -3.44 10.51
N THR A 400 17.24 -2.36 10.45
CA THR A 400 17.54 -1.52 11.63
C THR A 400 16.27 -0.87 12.19
N ASP A 401 15.39 -0.36 11.33
CA ASP A 401 14.13 0.24 11.75
C ASP A 401 13.19 -0.81 12.34
N TYR A 402 13.13 -2.01 11.74
CA TYR A 402 12.31 -3.10 12.26
C TYR A 402 12.81 -3.60 13.62
N LEU A 403 14.12 -3.80 13.79
CA LEU A 403 14.72 -4.14 15.08
C LEU A 403 14.48 -3.03 16.12
N ALA A 404 14.51 -1.76 15.71
CA ALA A 404 14.18 -0.64 16.59
C ALA A 404 12.71 -0.65 17.04
N VAL A 405 11.77 -0.98 16.14
CA VAL A 405 10.35 -1.19 16.48
C VAL A 405 10.21 -2.31 17.51
N LEU A 406 10.82 -3.48 17.28
CA LEU A 406 10.76 -4.61 18.22
C LEU A 406 11.37 -4.29 19.60
N ALA A 407 12.47 -3.53 19.62
CA ALA A 407 13.09 -3.07 20.86
C ALA A 407 12.19 -2.09 21.62
N ASN A 408 11.52 -1.18 20.92
CA ASN A 408 10.58 -0.23 21.51
C ASN A 408 9.36 -0.94 22.11
N ILE A 409 8.78 -1.94 21.42
CA ILE A 409 7.68 -2.76 21.96
C ILE A 409 8.07 -3.32 23.33
N ARG A 410 9.26 -3.92 23.45
CA ARG A 410 9.69 -4.49 24.73
C ARG A 410 9.87 -3.42 25.80
N ALA A 411 10.40 -2.25 25.42
CA ALA A 411 10.56 -1.15 26.35
C ALA A 411 9.21 -0.66 26.88
N GLU A 412 8.21 -0.53 26.02
CA GLU A 412 6.85 -0.11 26.38
C GLU A 412 6.12 -1.18 27.19
N ASN A 413 6.19 -2.46 26.80
CA ASN A 413 5.70 -3.57 27.62
C ASN A 413 6.29 -3.55 29.03
N ASN A 414 7.58 -3.25 29.17
CA ASN A 414 8.22 -3.12 30.48
C ASN A 414 7.70 -1.89 31.26
N THR A 415 7.45 -0.77 30.57
CA THR A 415 6.83 0.42 31.17
C THR A 415 5.41 0.13 31.64
N PHE A 416 4.58 -0.47 30.79
CA PHE A 416 3.21 -0.85 31.12
C PHE A 416 3.17 -1.87 32.27
N ASN A 417 4.06 -2.87 32.27
CA ASN A 417 4.20 -3.82 33.36
C ASN A 417 4.57 -3.14 34.70
N ASN A 418 5.40 -2.09 34.67
CA ASN A 418 5.68 -1.28 35.87
C ASN A 418 4.44 -0.50 36.34
N SER A 419 3.63 0.04 35.42
CA SER A 419 2.37 0.70 35.76
C SER A 419 1.35 -0.27 36.36
N LEU A 420 1.27 -1.50 35.83
CA LEU A 420 0.45 -2.57 36.40
C LEU A 420 0.85 -2.92 37.84
N ASN A 421 2.15 -2.90 38.19
CA ASN A 421 2.58 -3.11 39.59
C ASN A 421 2.00 -2.07 40.54
N GLY A 422 1.96 -0.80 40.13
CA GLY A 422 1.34 0.28 40.89
C GLY A 422 -0.16 0.04 41.03
N PHE A 423 -0.85 -0.19 39.90
CA PHE A 423 -2.28 -0.46 39.86
C PHE A 423 -2.68 -1.63 40.76
N ILE A 424 -1.95 -2.75 40.73
CA ILE A 424 -2.23 -3.92 41.58
C ILE A 424 -2.18 -3.56 43.07
N ALA A 425 -1.18 -2.76 43.49
CA ALA A 425 -1.05 -2.31 44.88
C ALA A 425 -2.21 -1.37 45.29
N ASP A 426 -2.67 -0.53 44.37
CA ASP A 426 -3.78 0.38 44.63
C ASP A 426 -5.13 -0.33 44.64
N ILE A 427 -5.35 -1.30 43.73
CA ILE A 427 -6.51 -2.19 43.77
C ILE A 427 -6.52 -3.01 45.06
N ASP A 428 -5.38 -3.46 45.56
CA ASP A 428 -5.30 -4.11 46.88
C ASP A 428 -5.76 -3.19 48.02
N THR A 429 -5.41 -1.91 47.93
CA THR A 429 -5.88 -0.88 48.88
C THR A 429 -7.38 -0.63 48.72
N LEU A 430 -7.89 -0.61 47.49
CA LEU A 430 -9.31 -0.45 47.17
C LEU A 430 -10.14 -1.62 47.70
N ILE A 431 -9.71 -2.87 47.45
CA ILE A 431 -10.32 -4.09 47.98
C ILE A 431 -10.37 -4.02 49.52
N THR A 432 -9.27 -3.60 50.16
CA THR A 432 -9.21 -3.44 51.62
C THR A 432 -10.21 -2.39 52.12
N THR A 433 -10.36 -1.29 51.38
CA THR A 433 -11.30 -0.20 51.69
C THR A 433 -12.74 -0.68 51.58
N LEU A 434 -13.11 -1.30 50.45
CA LEU A 434 -14.44 -1.88 50.22
C LEU A 434 -14.81 -2.91 51.30
N LYS A 435 -13.87 -3.78 51.70
CA LYS A 435 -14.09 -4.76 52.78
C LYS A 435 -14.23 -4.16 54.17
N SER A 436 -13.74 -2.94 54.37
CA SER A 436 -13.86 -2.24 55.66
C SER A 436 -15.20 -1.52 55.83
N ASP A 437 -15.95 -1.35 54.75
CA ASP A 437 -17.30 -0.81 54.77
C ASP A 437 -18.27 -1.85 55.39
N PRO A 438 -18.94 -1.53 56.51
CA PRO A 438 -19.89 -2.45 57.15
C PRO A 438 -21.12 -2.80 56.29
N LEU A 439 -21.38 -2.06 55.20
CA LEU A 439 -22.50 -2.27 54.28
C LEU A 439 -22.13 -3.18 53.10
N VAL A 440 -20.83 -3.41 52.86
CA VAL A 440 -20.35 -4.36 51.86
C VAL A 440 -20.20 -5.74 52.50
N VAL A 441 -21.09 -6.66 52.14
CA VAL A 441 -20.99 -8.04 52.61
C VAL A 441 -20.19 -8.88 51.62
N ASP A 442 -19.03 -9.38 52.06
CA ASP A 442 -18.17 -10.28 51.29
C ASP A 442 -18.80 -11.68 51.14
N ARG A 443 -19.78 -11.80 50.24
CA ARG A 443 -20.53 -13.05 49.97
C ARG A 443 -19.93 -13.89 48.85
N SER A 444 -19.09 -13.26 48.03
CA SER A 444 -18.45 -13.92 46.89
C SER A 444 -17.38 -14.89 47.37
N PRO A 445 -17.34 -16.12 46.82
CA PRO A 445 -16.20 -17.00 47.04
C PRO A 445 -14.91 -16.37 46.47
N ILE A 446 -13.76 -16.89 46.89
CA ILE A 446 -12.45 -16.64 46.29
C ILE A 446 -12.09 -17.92 45.53
N ALA A 447 -12.11 -17.83 44.21
CA ALA A 447 -11.71 -18.92 43.33
C ALA A 447 -10.18 -19.05 43.31
N ASN A 448 -9.70 -20.26 43.06
CA ASN A 448 -8.28 -20.56 42.85
C ASN A 448 -8.22 -21.67 41.82
N ALA A 449 -7.59 -21.41 40.67
CA ALA A 449 -7.47 -22.37 39.58
C ALA A 449 -6.23 -23.28 39.69
N GLY A 450 -5.44 -23.14 40.76
CA GLY A 450 -4.17 -23.84 40.95
C GLY A 450 -2.98 -23.07 40.36
N ASN A 451 -1.94 -23.81 39.96
CA ASN A 451 -0.75 -23.26 39.30
C ASN A 451 -0.83 -23.53 37.79
N SER A 452 0.15 -23.05 37.02
CA SER A 452 0.29 -23.39 35.60
C SER A 452 0.30 -24.91 35.36
N TYR A 453 -0.41 -25.33 34.32
CA TYR A 453 -0.57 -26.70 33.91
C TYR A 453 0.22 -26.98 32.62
N SER A 454 0.64 -28.23 32.44
CA SER A 454 1.15 -28.68 31.16
C SER A 454 0.81 -30.14 30.90
N GLY A 455 0.75 -30.51 29.63
CA GLY A 455 0.45 -31.88 29.22
C GLY A 455 0.67 -32.14 27.75
N THR A 456 0.23 -33.31 27.31
CA THR A 456 0.28 -33.73 25.90
C THR A 456 -1.10 -34.15 25.43
N VAL A 457 -1.41 -33.86 24.17
CA VAL A 457 -2.67 -34.27 23.51
C VAL A 457 -2.95 -35.76 23.75
N GLY A 458 -4.21 -36.09 24.05
CA GLY A 458 -4.65 -37.47 24.31
C GLY A 458 -4.39 -37.99 25.74
N ASN A 459 -3.62 -37.28 26.57
CA ASN A 459 -3.43 -37.62 27.98
C ASN A 459 -4.34 -36.76 28.89
N ALA A 460 -4.84 -37.37 29.97
CA ALA A 460 -5.65 -36.66 30.96
C ALA A 460 -4.77 -35.77 31.85
N ILE A 461 -5.09 -34.48 31.89
CA ILE A 461 -4.48 -33.49 32.77
C ILE A 461 -5.38 -33.33 34.00
N SER A 462 -4.80 -33.34 35.19
CA SER A 462 -5.54 -33.17 36.46
C SER A 462 -5.43 -31.73 36.96
N PHE A 463 -6.57 -31.14 37.27
CA PHE A 463 -6.68 -29.76 37.73
C PHE A 463 -7.01 -29.72 39.22
N ASP A 464 -6.63 -28.65 39.90
CA ASP A 464 -6.82 -28.51 41.35
C ASP A 464 -7.28 -27.10 41.72
N ALA A 465 -8.57 -26.99 42.08
CA ALA A 465 -9.18 -25.78 42.64
C ALA A 465 -9.47 -25.89 44.14
N THR A 466 -8.86 -26.85 44.85
CA THR A 466 -9.09 -27.05 46.30
C THR A 466 -8.59 -25.87 47.13
N GLY A 467 -7.74 -25.00 46.58
CA GLY A 467 -7.33 -23.73 47.18
C GLY A 467 -8.44 -22.67 47.24
N SER A 468 -9.59 -22.90 46.60
CA SER A 468 -10.72 -21.98 46.62
C SER A 468 -11.35 -21.89 48.02
N SER A 469 -11.77 -20.70 48.43
CA SER A 469 -12.27 -20.45 49.78
C SER A 469 -13.56 -19.62 49.82
N ASN A 470 -14.34 -19.75 50.89
CA ASN A 470 -15.54 -18.96 51.13
C ASN A 470 -15.81 -18.88 52.65
N LEU A 471 -16.42 -17.79 53.10
CA LEU A 471 -16.97 -17.63 54.46
C LEU A 471 -18.24 -18.48 54.70
N ALA A 472 -19.02 -18.83 53.66
CA ALA A 472 -20.31 -19.53 53.76
C ALA A 472 -20.36 -20.95 53.12
N ALA A 473 -19.20 -21.54 52.84
CA ALA A 473 -18.97 -22.79 52.09
C ALA A 473 -19.20 -22.68 50.56
N VAL A 474 -18.27 -23.25 49.79
CA VAL A 474 -18.36 -23.33 48.32
C VAL A 474 -19.45 -24.34 47.93
N VAL A 475 -20.34 -23.95 47.01
CA VAL A 475 -21.49 -24.78 46.61
C VAL A 475 -21.23 -25.55 45.33
N ALA A 476 -20.59 -24.93 44.33
CA ALA A 476 -20.25 -25.59 43.09
C ALA A 476 -18.95 -25.05 42.46
N TYR A 477 -18.34 -25.90 41.63
CA TYR A 477 -17.21 -25.59 40.76
C TYR A 477 -17.63 -25.93 39.34
N ALA A 478 -17.38 -25.00 38.43
CA ALA A 478 -17.59 -25.15 37.00
C ALA A 478 -16.30 -24.70 36.30
N TRP A 479 -15.84 -25.46 35.32
CA TRP A 479 -14.57 -25.23 34.66
C TRP A 479 -14.78 -24.91 33.19
N ASP A 480 -13.94 -24.02 32.71
CA ASP A 480 -13.74 -23.64 31.33
C ASP A 480 -12.32 -24.13 30.95
N MET A 481 -12.25 -25.21 30.18
CA MET A 481 -11.02 -25.93 29.85
C MET A 481 -10.57 -25.64 28.42
N ASP A 482 -11.50 -25.46 27.49
CA ASP A 482 -11.17 -25.03 26.13
C ASP A 482 -11.05 -23.50 26.00
N GLY A 483 -11.39 -22.78 27.07
CA GLY A 483 -11.28 -21.35 27.18
C GLY A 483 -12.32 -20.61 26.34
N ASP A 484 -13.43 -21.21 25.92
CA ASP A 484 -14.44 -20.52 25.12
C ASP A 484 -15.25 -19.45 25.90
N GLY A 485 -14.98 -19.32 27.21
CA GLY A 485 -15.63 -18.43 28.15
C GLY A 485 -16.88 -19.02 28.79
N ASN A 486 -17.24 -20.25 28.44
CA ASN A 486 -18.32 -21.03 29.03
C ASN A 486 -17.76 -22.03 30.05
N PHE A 487 -18.29 -21.99 31.27
CA PHE A 487 -17.87 -22.92 32.33
C PHE A 487 -18.69 -24.21 32.29
N ASP A 488 -18.66 -24.95 31.19
CA ASP A 488 -19.45 -26.17 31.00
C ASP A 488 -18.63 -27.44 30.69
N ASP A 489 -17.31 -27.35 30.63
CA ASP A 489 -16.41 -28.46 30.32
C ASP A 489 -16.27 -29.50 31.44
N ALA A 490 -16.15 -29.03 32.68
CA ALA A 490 -15.98 -29.92 33.83
C ALA A 490 -16.55 -29.33 35.12
N THR A 491 -16.81 -30.21 36.08
CA THR A 491 -17.32 -29.82 37.40
C THR A 491 -16.52 -30.48 38.53
N GLY A 492 -16.56 -29.86 39.72
CA GLY A 492 -15.87 -30.34 40.91
C GLY A 492 -14.52 -29.68 41.17
N ALA A 493 -13.98 -29.86 42.37
CA ALA A 493 -12.75 -29.19 42.81
C ALA A 493 -11.47 -29.76 42.17
N THR A 494 -11.49 -31.02 41.73
CA THR A 494 -10.32 -31.70 41.14
C THR A 494 -10.71 -32.49 39.89
N PRO A 495 -11.14 -31.84 38.80
CA PRO A 495 -11.52 -32.54 37.57
C PRO A 495 -10.28 -33.01 36.80
N SER A 496 -10.52 -33.81 35.76
CA SER A 496 -9.53 -34.15 34.75
C SER A 496 -10.09 -33.87 33.36
N TYR A 497 -9.27 -33.35 32.45
CA TYR A 497 -9.66 -33.04 31.07
C TYR A 497 -8.60 -33.57 30.07
N THR A 498 -9.04 -33.93 28.86
CA THR A 498 -8.17 -34.47 27.80
C THR A 498 -8.38 -33.67 26.53
N TYR A 499 -7.32 -33.01 26.07
CA TYR A 499 -7.35 -32.23 24.85
C TYR A 499 -7.14 -33.12 23.63
N ALA A 500 -7.91 -32.88 22.57
CA ALA A 500 -7.84 -33.59 21.30
C ALA A 500 -6.83 -32.95 20.31
N THR A 501 -6.49 -31.69 20.53
CA THR A 501 -5.55 -30.88 19.73
C THR A 501 -4.64 -30.09 20.67
N PRO A 502 -3.48 -29.61 20.18
CA PRO A 502 -2.64 -28.70 20.95
C PRO A 502 -3.44 -27.50 21.45
N TYR A 503 -3.15 -27.06 22.67
CA TYR A 503 -3.82 -25.93 23.32
C TYR A 503 -2.81 -25.18 24.17
N LYS A 504 -2.72 -23.86 24.02
CA LYS A 504 -1.88 -23.00 24.85
C LYS A 504 -2.69 -21.76 25.15
N GLY A 505 -2.89 -21.47 26.43
CA GLY A 505 -3.77 -20.41 26.87
C GLY A 505 -4.06 -20.53 28.35
N VAL A 506 -5.29 -20.21 28.75
CA VAL A 506 -5.74 -20.26 30.13
C VAL A 506 -6.83 -21.32 30.31
N VAL A 507 -6.92 -21.87 31.51
CA VAL A 507 -8.12 -22.59 31.99
C VAL A 507 -8.75 -21.78 33.12
N GLY A 508 -10.08 -21.72 33.14
CA GLY A 508 -10.86 -21.01 34.13
C GLY A 508 -11.57 -21.95 35.10
N VAL A 509 -11.67 -21.56 36.36
CA VAL A 509 -12.62 -22.15 37.30
C VAL A 509 -13.55 -21.08 37.86
N GLN A 510 -14.85 -21.26 37.63
CA GLN A 510 -15.90 -20.50 38.29
C GLN A 510 -16.33 -21.23 39.56
N VAL A 511 -16.28 -20.51 40.68
CA VAL A 511 -16.73 -20.98 41.99
C VAL A 511 -17.98 -20.21 42.37
N THR A 512 -19.05 -20.90 42.75
CA THR A 512 -20.33 -20.28 43.10
C THR A 512 -20.75 -20.55 44.54
N ASN A 513 -21.42 -19.55 45.14
CA ASN A 513 -22.03 -19.62 46.45
C ASN A 513 -23.53 -19.31 46.34
N ASN A 514 -24.38 -20.24 46.80
CA ASN A 514 -25.84 -20.12 46.85
C ASN A 514 -26.52 -19.69 45.52
N GLY A 515 -25.86 -19.92 44.38
CA GLY A 515 -26.41 -19.64 43.04
C GLY A 515 -26.50 -18.16 42.63
N VAL A 516 -26.01 -17.22 43.45
CA VAL A 516 -26.11 -15.77 43.17
C VAL A 516 -24.74 -15.10 43.04
N TYR A 517 -23.76 -15.51 43.86
CA TYR A 517 -22.43 -14.91 43.86
C TYR A 517 -21.40 -15.90 43.31
N ALA A 518 -20.58 -15.43 42.39
CA ALA A 518 -19.58 -16.22 41.71
C ALA A 518 -18.25 -15.45 41.64
N ASN A 519 -17.15 -16.18 41.60
CA ASN A 519 -15.83 -15.65 41.28
C ASN A 519 -15.12 -16.62 40.35
N ILE A 520 -14.28 -16.09 39.48
CA ILE A 520 -13.50 -16.87 38.52
C ILE A 520 -12.03 -16.68 38.84
N ALA A 521 -11.25 -17.75 38.77
CA ALA A 521 -9.80 -17.71 38.74
C ALA A 521 -9.30 -18.46 37.50
N TYR A 522 -8.10 -18.11 37.06
CA TYR A 522 -7.47 -18.72 35.89
C TYR A 522 -6.09 -19.27 36.22
N ALA A 523 -5.66 -20.22 35.40
CA ALA A 523 -4.30 -20.72 35.40
C ALA A 523 -3.85 -20.94 33.95
N GLN A 524 -2.58 -20.64 33.68
CA GLN A 524 -1.96 -20.93 32.38
C GLN A 524 -1.91 -22.43 32.10
N ILE A 525 -2.07 -22.82 30.84
CA ILE A 525 -1.89 -24.19 30.39
C ILE A 525 -1.14 -24.26 29.07
N GLU A 526 -0.25 -25.25 28.97
CA GLU A 526 0.40 -25.61 27.72
C GLU A 526 0.26 -27.12 27.45
N VAL A 527 -0.53 -27.44 26.42
CA VAL A 527 -0.76 -28.78 25.91
C VAL A 527 -0.11 -28.89 24.54
N SER A 528 1.06 -29.51 24.50
CA SER A 528 1.72 -29.80 23.24
C SER A 528 1.05 -31.01 22.57
N SER A 529 1.09 -31.08 21.24
CA SER A 529 0.94 -32.38 20.62
C SER A 529 2.13 -33.24 21.09
N GLY A 530 1.87 -34.47 21.50
CA GLY A 530 2.95 -35.45 21.65
C GLY A 530 3.53 -35.90 20.30
N ASN A 531 3.05 -35.31 19.20
CA ASN A 531 3.35 -35.62 17.81
C ASN A 531 3.30 -34.34 16.95
N GLN A 532 4.45 -33.85 16.52
CA GLN A 532 4.68 -32.66 15.73
C GLN A 532 4.81 -33.06 14.27
N ARG A 533 4.28 -32.23 13.37
CA ARG A 533 4.32 -32.51 11.93
C ARG A 533 5.77 -32.67 11.43
N PRO A 534 6.00 -33.47 10.38
CA PRO A 534 7.32 -33.59 9.80
C PRO A 534 7.72 -32.30 9.08
N PHE A 535 9.01 -31.96 9.13
CA PHE A 535 9.58 -30.83 8.41
C PHE A 535 10.43 -31.31 7.24
N ILE A 536 10.29 -30.67 6.08
CA ILE A 536 11.18 -30.89 4.93
C ILE A 536 12.47 -30.11 5.19
N THR A 537 13.59 -30.82 5.34
CA THR A 537 14.90 -30.21 5.62
C THR A 537 15.64 -29.84 4.35
N THR A 538 15.53 -30.65 3.30
CA THR A 538 16.04 -30.30 1.98
C THR A 538 15.12 -30.82 0.90
N ALA A 539 14.95 -30.01 -0.15
CA ALA A 539 14.19 -30.36 -1.33
C ALA A 539 15.04 -29.96 -2.54
N THR A 540 15.36 -30.94 -3.37
CA THR A 540 16.12 -30.77 -4.62
C THR A 540 15.17 -31.09 -5.77
N PRO A 541 15.12 -30.29 -6.83
CA PRO A 541 15.87 -29.04 -7.02
C PRO A 541 15.48 -27.94 -6.03
N ALA A 542 16.43 -27.04 -5.75
CA ALA A 542 16.18 -25.89 -4.90
C ALA A 542 15.20 -24.92 -5.58
N GLU A 543 15.34 -24.79 -6.91
CA GLU A 543 14.37 -24.19 -7.81
C GLU A 543 13.02 -24.90 -7.67
N ARG A 544 11.95 -24.12 -7.58
CA ARG A 544 10.57 -24.59 -7.36
C ARG A 544 9.74 -24.59 -8.63
N PHE A 545 10.28 -24.11 -9.74
CA PHE A 545 9.77 -24.42 -11.06
C PHE A 545 10.89 -25.01 -11.91
N LEU A 546 10.56 -26.02 -12.70
CA LEU A 546 11.49 -26.69 -13.60
C LEU A 546 10.96 -26.70 -15.02
N GLN A 547 11.86 -26.44 -15.97
CA GLN A 547 11.65 -26.89 -17.34
C GLN A 547 12.13 -28.33 -17.47
N VAL A 548 11.31 -29.21 -18.03
CA VAL A 548 11.73 -30.59 -18.31
C VAL A 548 11.33 -30.95 -19.72
N GLU A 549 12.32 -31.01 -20.61
CA GLU A 549 12.15 -31.48 -21.98
C GLU A 549 11.61 -32.92 -21.98
N THR A 550 10.66 -33.21 -22.88
CA THR A 550 10.14 -34.58 -23.03
C THR A 550 11.25 -35.59 -23.28
N ALA A 551 11.10 -36.80 -22.73
CA ALA A 551 12.09 -37.88 -22.75
C ALA A 551 13.42 -37.60 -21.99
N THR A 552 13.55 -36.46 -21.33
CA THR A 552 14.71 -36.09 -20.49
C THR A 552 14.39 -36.30 -19.01
N SER A 553 15.35 -36.78 -18.21
CA SER A 553 15.08 -37.13 -16.80
C SER A 553 15.48 -35.99 -15.85
N ALA A 554 14.52 -35.50 -15.07
CA ALA A 554 14.74 -34.54 -13.99
C ALA A 554 14.75 -35.22 -12.61
N PRO A 555 15.83 -35.07 -11.81
CA PRO A 555 15.91 -35.67 -10.48
C PRO A 555 15.30 -34.78 -9.41
N PHE A 556 14.44 -35.38 -8.59
CA PHE A 556 13.87 -34.80 -7.38
C PHE A 556 14.29 -35.59 -6.16
N THR A 557 14.65 -34.90 -5.08
CA THR A 557 15.00 -35.53 -3.81
C THR A 557 14.41 -34.77 -2.64
N LEU A 558 13.90 -35.50 -1.66
CA LEU A 558 13.43 -34.95 -0.40
C LEU A 558 14.18 -35.57 0.78
N THR A 559 14.61 -34.71 1.70
CA THR A 559 14.94 -35.10 3.06
C THR A 559 14.00 -34.38 4.01
N ALA A 560 13.56 -35.11 5.02
CA ALA A 560 12.68 -34.59 6.04
C ALA A 560 13.06 -35.17 7.39
N THR A 561 12.74 -34.43 8.43
CA THR A 561 12.92 -34.83 9.82
C THR A 561 11.64 -34.63 10.57
N ASP A 562 11.39 -35.51 11.52
CA ASP A 562 10.28 -35.40 12.43
C ASP A 562 10.82 -34.98 13.82
N PRO A 563 10.26 -33.94 14.47
CA PRO A 563 10.72 -33.51 15.79
C PRO A 563 10.58 -34.57 16.88
N ASP A 564 9.55 -35.42 16.78
CA ASP A 564 9.31 -36.53 17.69
C ASP A 564 9.93 -37.85 17.19
N ASN A 565 10.65 -37.74 16.06
CA ASN A 565 11.42 -38.80 15.44
C ASN A 565 10.52 -39.98 14.99
N ASP A 566 9.29 -39.68 14.59
CA ASP A 566 8.34 -40.64 14.03
C ASP A 566 8.77 -41.14 12.63
N PRO A 567 8.40 -42.37 12.24
CA PRO A 567 8.76 -42.92 10.95
C PRO A 567 8.07 -42.16 9.80
N LEU A 568 8.84 -41.65 8.85
CA LEU A 568 8.33 -40.88 7.71
C LEU A 568 8.21 -41.73 6.44
N SER A 569 7.22 -41.39 5.63
CA SER A 569 7.06 -41.83 4.25
C SER A 569 7.01 -40.62 3.33
N ILE A 570 7.51 -40.80 2.10
CA ILE A 570 7.49 -39.76 1.09
C ILE A 570 6.76 -40.31 -0.13
N ARG A 571 5.81 -39.56 -0.66
CA ARG A 571 5.15 -39.84 -1.94
C ARG A 571 5.28 -38.65 -2.88
N TRP A 572 5.24 -38.96 -4.17
CA TRP A 572 5.35 -37.99 -5.24
C TRP A 572 4.11 -38.05 -6.10
N GLU A 573 3.49 -36.91 -6.33
CA GLU A 573 2.29 -36.76 -7.14
C GLU A 573 2.57 -35.76 -8.28
N LEU A 574 1.94 -35.97 -9.43
CA LEU A 574 1.86 -35.00 -10.53
C LEU A 574 0.38 -34.70 -10.75
N ASP A 575 -0.03 -33.44 -10.60
CA ASP A 575 -1.43 -33.01 -10.64
C ASP A 575 -2.34 -33.89 -9.78
N ASP A 576 -1.97 -34.03 -8.50
CA ASP A 576 -2.62 -34.88 -7.50
C ASP A 576 -2.68 -36.38 -7.85
N THR A 577 -1.98 -36.81 -8.90
CA THR A 577 -1.90 -38.21 -9.33
C THR A 577 -0.59 -38.81 -8.85
N LEU A 578 -0.68 -39.85 -8.02
CA LEU A 578 0.48 -40.55 -7.47
C LEU A 578 1.39 -41.12 -8.56
N LEU A 579 2.65 -40.68 -8.59
CA LEU A 579 3.71 -41.22 -9.44
C LEU A 579 4.48 -42.35 -8.74
N THR A 580 5.02 -42.08 -7.55
CA THR A 580 5.88 -43.03 -6.83
C THR A 580 5.99 -42.70 -5.33
N THR A 581 6.70 -43.55 -4.59
CA THR A 581 7.04 -43.36 -3.17
C THR A 581 8.54 -43.54 -2.95
N GLY A 582 9.11 -42.79 -2.01
CA GLY A 582 10.54 -42.81 -1.66
C GLY A 582 11.16 -41.41 -1.62
N SER A 583 12.35 -41.28 -1.05
CA SER A 583 13.05 -39.99 -0.89
C SER A 583 13.55 -39.38 -2.19
N THR A 584 13.42 -40.09 -3.32
CA THR A 584 13.89 -39.63 -4.62
C THR A 584 12.90 -40.01 -5.71
N LEU A 585 12.69 -39.12 -6.68
CA LEU A 585 11.96 -39.35 -7.92
C LEU A 585 12.86 -38.92 -9.09
N ASN A 586 12.90 -39.72 -10.16
CA ASN A 586 13.41 -39.26 -11.44
C ASN A 586 12.22 -39.13 -12.38
N TYR A 587 11.77 -37.91 -12.61
CA TYR A 587 10.64 -37.62 -13.48
C TYR A 587 11.12 -37.59 -14.93
N THR A 588 10.43 -38.29 -15.83
CA THR A 588 10.74 -38.30 -17.27
C THR A 588 9.42 -38.08 -18.02
N PRO A 589 9.10 -36.84 -18.42
CA PRO A 589 7.84 -36.51 -19.05
C PRO A 589 7.75 -37.07 -20.48
N THR A 590 6.53 -37.31 -20.91
CA THR A 590 6.17 -37.73 -22.27
C THR A 590 5.46 -36.62 -23.01
N THR A 591 5.19 -36.79 -24.30
CA THR A 591 4.46 -35.79 -25.10
C THR A 591 3.02 -35.55 -24.64
N SER A 592 2.42 -36.45 -23.85
CA SER A 592 1.11 -36.21 -23.24
C SER A 592 1.16 -35.33 -21.99
N ASP A 593 2.36 -35.14 -21.46
CA ASP A 593 2.61 -34.33 -20.27
C ASP A 593 3.09 -32.93 -20.66
N ILE A 594 2.93 -32.49 -21.93
CA ILE A 594 3.31 -31.13 -22.37
C ILE A 594 2.36 -30.11 -21.76
N GLY A 595 2.93 -29.04 -21.21
CA GLY A 595 2.21 -28.00 -20.49
C GLY A 595 2.66 -27.87 -19.04
N LEU A 596 1.90 -27.11 -18.26
CA LEU A 596 2.18 -26.85 -16.85
C LEU A 596 1.58 -27.94 -15.96
N HIS A 597 2.40 -28.50 -15.09
CA HIS A 597 2.03 -29.52 -14.12
C HIS A 597 2.51 -29.17 -12.72
N THR A 598 1.79 -29.61 -11.69
CA THR A 598 2.23 -29.50 -10.29
C THR A 598 2.80 -30.83 -9.82
N MET A 599 4.12 -30.89 -9.63
CA MET A 599 4.81 -31.98 -8.97
C MET A 599 4.83 -31.75 -7.47
N ARG A 600 4.33 -32.70 -6.69
CA ARG A 600 4.19 -32.56 -5.24
C ARG A 600 4.91 -33.69 -4.52
N GLY A 601 5.90 -33.32 -3.72
CA GLY A 601 6.59 -34.24 -2.82
C GLY A 601 6.01 -34.12 -1.43
N ILE A 602 5.26 -35.13 -1.00
CA ILE A 602 4.52 -35.14 0.26
C ILE A 602 5.22 -36.07 1.25
N VAL A 603 5.51 -35.54 2.42
CA VAL A 603 6.06 -36.26 3.57
C VAL A 603 4.92 -36.50 4.57
N SER A 604 4.69 -37.76 4.91
CA SER A 604 3.66 -38.17 5.86
C SER A 604 4.26 -39.06 6.95
N GLU A 605 3.80 -38.89 8.18
CA GLU A 605 4.10 -39.81 9.28
C GLU A 605 3.40 -41.17 9.08
N THR A 606 4.08 -42.26 9.48
CA THR A 606 3.58 -43.64 9.29
C THR A 606 3.45 -44.43 10.60
N GLY A 607 3.39 -43.75 11.75
CA GLY A 607 3.27 -44.33 13.08
C GLY A 607 1.83 -44.52 13.59
N ALA A 608 1.62 -45.50 14.48
CA ALA A 608 0.34 -45.75 15.15
C ALA A 608 -0.01 -44.71 16.25
N ALA A 609 0.94 -43.82 16.58
CA ALA A 609 0.79 -42.78 17.60
C ALA A 609 0.52 -41.37 17.01
N GLY A 610 0.65 -41.19 15.68
CA GLY A 610 0.65 -39.88 15.04
C GLY A 610 0.07 -39.81 13.61
N GLY A 611 -0.26 -40.94 12.98
CA GLY A 611 -0.65 -40.97 11.56
C GLY A 611 -1.75 -39.97 11.16
N GLY A 612 -1.41 -39.03 10.27
CA GLY A 612 -2.34 -38.06 9.70
C GLY A 612 -1.72 -36.70 9.36
N SER A 613 -0.58 -36.36 9.94
CA SER A 613 0.17 -35.15 9.63
C SER A 613 0.96 -35.28 8.34
N GLU A 614 0.81 -34.30 7.45
CA GLU A 614 1.55 -34.21 6.20
C GLU A 614 2.16 -32.82 6.03
N THR A 615 3.35 -32.80 5.44
CA THR A 615 4.01 -31.60 4.93
C THR A 615 4.37 -31.86 3.48
N ALA A 616 4.15 -30.90 2.61
CA ALA A 616 4.43 -31.04 1.19
C ALA A 616 5.33 -29.91 0.71
N VAL A 617 6.13 -30.23 -0.29
CA VAL A 617 6.76 -29.24 -1.16
C VAL A 617 6.21 -29.43 -2.56
N ASN A 618 5.93 -28.32 -3.21
CA ASN A 618 5.43 -28.30 -4.58
C ASN A 618 6.54 -27.79 -5.49
N TRP A 619 6.64 -28.39 -6.66
CA TRP A 619 7.33 -27.86 -7.81
C TRP A 619 6.32 -27.68 -8.93
N GLN A 620 6.38 -26.56 -9.62
CA GLN A 620 5.74 -26.44 -10.92
C GLN A 620 6.70 -27.02 -11.97
N ILE A 621 6.20 -27.84 -12.88
CA ILE A 621 7.00 -28.39 -13.97
C ILE A 621 6.34 -27.98 -15.27
N PHE A 622 7.05 -27.18 -16.06
CA PHE A 622 6.70 -26.97 -17.46
C PHE A 622 7.42 -27.99 -18.30
N VAL A 623 6.64 -28.82 -18.96
CA VAL A 623 7.15 -29.82 -19.89
C VAL A 623 7.00 -29.31 -21.30
N TYR A 624 8.10 -29.35 -22.04
CA TYR A 624 8.18 -28.81 -23.38
C TYR A 624 8.79 -29.81 -24.36
N ALA A 625 8.51 -29.63 -25.65
CA ALA A 625 9.05 -30.46 -26.71
C ALA A 625 10.50 -30.03 -27.07
N PRO A 626 11.35 -30.93 -27.60
CA PRO A 626 12.68 -30.56 -28.06
C PRO A 626 12.62 -29.47 -29.13
N ASP A 627 13.38 -28.39 -28.96
CA ASP A 627 13.62 -27.38 -30.01
C ASP A 627 14.41 -28.04 -31.14
N SER A 628 13.69 -28.36 -32.22
CA SER A 628 14.17 -29.23 -33.29
C SER A 628 14.94 -28.49 -34.38
N ASP A 629 14.84 -27.16 -34.44
CA ASP A 629 15.48 -26.29 -35.43
C ASP A 629 16.36 -25.18 -34.83
N GLY A 630 16.34 -25.00 -33.52
CA GLY A 630 17.31 -24.22 -32.75
C GLY A 630 16.97 -22.73 -32.63
N ASP A 631 15.69 -22.37 -32.70
CA ASP A 631 15.20 -20.99 -32.70
C ASP A 631 14.73 -20.49 -31.31
N LEU A 632 14.77 -21.37 -30.30
CA LEU A 632 14.39 -21.13 -28.91
C LEU A 632 12.87 -21.01 -28.65
N TRP A 633 12.01 -21.50 -29.56
CA TRP A 633 10.57 -21.71 -29.33
C TRP A 633 10.23 -23.20 -29.17
N HIS A 634 9.28 -23.50 -28.26
CA HIS A 634 9.02 -24.88 -27.81
C HIS A 634 7.53 -25.30 -27.84
N ASP A 635 6.62 -24.44 -28.33
CA ASP A 635 5.16 -24.69 -28.30
C ASP A 635 4.65 -25.42 -29.57
N ASN A 636 3.64 -26.25 -29.37
CA ASN A 636 3.44 -27.53 -30.09
C ASN A 636 2.52 -27.49 -31.33
N VAL A 637 2.74 -26.53 -32.24
CA VAL A 637 2.24 -26.67 -33.63
C VAL A 637 3.41 -26.59 -34.61
N ASP A 638 4.45 -27.40 -34.38
CA ASP A 638 5.50 -27.62 -35.37
C ASP A 638 4.86 -28.21 -36.63
N CYS A 639 4.93 -27.46 -37.72
CA CYS A 639 4.65 -27.98 -39.04
C CYS A 639 5.83 -28.87 -39.43
N ALA A 640 5.61 -30.18 -39.44
CA ALA A 640 6.61 -31.17 -39.79
C ALA A 640 7.55 -30.71 -40.93
N ILE A 641 8.87 -30.82 -40.70
CA ILE A 641 10.05 -30.41 -41.53
C ILE A 641 9.95 -30.74 -43.04
N ASN A 642 8.97 -31.54 -43.45
CA ASN A 642 8.68 -31.99 -44.80
C ASN A 642 7.43 -31.36 -45.45
N ASP A 643 6.78 -30.39 -44.81
CA ASP A 643 5.70 -29.58 -45.40
C ASP A 643 6.30 -28.41 -46.22
N PRO A 644 6.03 -28.30 -47.53
CA PRO A 644 6.51 -27.20 -48.38
C PRO A 644 5.89 -25.83 -48.06
N ASN A 645 4.99 -25.72 -47.06
CA ASN A 645 4.42 -24.47 -46.59
C ASN A 645 5.14 -23.88 -45.35
N VAL A 646 6.18 -24.54 -44.84
CA VAL A 646 7.06 -23.98 -43.80
C VAL A 646 8.02 -23.00 -44.46
N HIS A 647 8.16 -21.80 -43.90
CA HIS A 647 9.03 -20.73 -44.39
C HIS A 647 10.27 -20.57 -43.48
N PRO A 648 11.27 -21.47 -43.56
CA PRO A 648 12.43 -21.41 -42.68
C PRO A 648 13.20 -20.10 -42.89
N GLY A 649 13.22 -19.26 -41.84
CA GLY A 649 13.96 -17.99 -41.80
C GLY A 649 13.12 -16.71 -41.72
N MET A 650 11.80 -16.80 -41.49
CA MET A 650 10.98 -15.62 -41.15
C MET A 650 11.35 -15.09 -39.76
N SER A 651 11.35 -13.76 -39.57
CA SER A 651 11.54 -13.14 -38.26
C SER A 651 10.22 -13.14 -37.48
N GLU A 652 10.26 -13.67 -36.27
CA GLU A 652 9.18 -13.61 -35.28
C GLU A 652 8.59 -12.20 -35.10
N ILE A 653 7.26 -12.06 -35.22
CA ILE A 653 6.56 -10.84 -34.81
C ILE A 653 6.38 -10.91 -33.29
N VAL A 654 7.31 -10.25 -32.60
CA VAL A 654 7.33 -10.17 -31.14
C VAL A 654 5.96 -9.71 -30.59
N GLY A 655 5.25 -10.61 -29.90
CA GLY A 655 4.08 -10.29 -29.08
C GLY A 655 2.68 -10.58 -29.68
N ASN A 656 2.57 -11.38 -30.75
CA ASN A 656 1.27 -11.77 -31.33
C ASN A 656 0.71 -13.12 -30.80
N GLY A 657 1.54 -13.97 -30.17
CA GLY A 657 1.14 -15.28 -29.65
C GLY A 657 0.88 -16.33 -30.73
N ILE A 658 1.52 -16.20 -31.90
CA ILE A 658 1.45 -17.10 -33.05
C ILE A 658 2.88 -17.45 -33.47
N ASP A 659 3.13 -18.70 -33.85
CA ASP A 659 4.38 -19.16 -34.47
C ASP A 659 4.38 -18.78 -35.96
N ASP A 660 5.13 -17.73 -36.31
CA ASP A 660 4.98 -16.99 -37.57
C ASP A 660 5.63 -17.70 -38.78
N ASP A 661 6.40 -18.77 -38.54
CA ASP A 661 6.95 -19.64 -39.58
C ASP A 661 5.91 -20.65 -40.15
N CYS A 662 4.78 -20.79 -39.45
CA CYS A 662 3.72 -21.79 -39.65
C CYS A 662 2.37 -21.22 -40.13
N ASP A 663 2.17 -19.89 -40.17
CA ASP A 663 0.92 -19.26 -40.64
C ASP A 663 1.05 -18.64 -42.06
N PRO A 664 0.43 -19.20 -43.10
CA PRO A 664 0.47 -18.64 -44.46
C PRO A 664 -0.31 -17.31 -44.63
N THR A 665 -0.86 -16.76 -43.55
CA THR A 665 -1.58 -15.48 -43.52
C THR A 665 -0.84 -14.37 -42.80
N THR A 666 0.35 -14.62 -42.24
CA THR A 666 1.24 -13.57 -41.73
C THR A 666 1.63 -12.66 -42.89
N SER A 667 1.11 -11.44 -42.85
CA SER A 667 1.39 -10.44 -43.86
C SER A 667 2.74 -9.83 -43.52
N ASP A 668 3.75 -10.11 -44.35
CA ASP A 668 4.95 -9.27 -44.56
C ASP A 668 4.53 -7.79 -44.39
N VAL A 669 5.12 -7.11 -43.41
CA VAL A 669 4.87 -5.68 -43.21
C VAL A 669 5.74 -4.95 -44.21
N PRO A 670 5.17 -4.36 -45.29
CA PRO A 670 6.00 -3.79 -46.33
C PRO A 670 6.88 -2.68 -45.76
N PRO A 671 8.13 -2.57 -46.20
CA PRO A 671 9.10 -1.69 -45.57
C PRO A 671 8.68 -0.24 -45.81
N ILE A 672 9.17 0.69 -44.99
CA ILE A 672 8.84 2.11 -45.14
C ILE A 672 9.98 2.80 -45.89
N ALA A 673 9.72 3.13 -47.16
CA ALA A 673 10.68 3.89 -47.97
C ALA A 673 10.72 5.37 -47.54
N ALA A 674 11.90 5.88 -47.20
CA ALA A 674 12.10 7.29 -46.85
C ALA A 674 13.49 7.77 -47.29
N PHE A 675 13.60 9.05 -47.68
CA PHE A 675 14.90 9.66 -47.96
C PHE A 675 14.91 11.16 -47.73
N SER A 676 16.14 11.70 -47.66
CA SER A 676 16.43 13.14 -47.68
C SER A 676 17.46 13.47 -48.75
N PHE A 677 17.62 14.76 -49.09
CA PHE A 677 18.62 15.23 -50.04
C PHE A 677 19.22 16.58 -49.62
N ALA A 678 20.47 16.83 -50.02
CA ALA A 678 21.16 18.09 -49.78
C ALA A 678 21.99 18.52 -51.02
N PRO A 679 22.08 19.83 -51.33
CA PRO A 679 21.48 20.95 -50.61
C PRO A 679 19.97 21.08 -50.83
N ALA A 680 19.26 21.76 -49.92
CA ALA A 680 17.81 21.94 -49.97
C ALA A 680 17.32 22.81 -51.16
N ILE A 681 18.21 23.62 -51.75
CA ILE A 681 17.93 24.51 -52.88
C ILE A 681 19.01 24.28 -53.94
N PRO A 682 18.97 23.16 -54.69
CA PRO A 682 20.01 22.82 -55.65
C PRO A 682 19.90 23.65 -56.93
N ALA A 683 21.04 24.08 -57.47
CA ALA A 683 21.11 24.78 -58.76
C ALA A 683 21.47 23.85 -59.92
N VAL A 684 21.22 24.27 -61.16
CA VAL A 684 21.65 23.54 -62.37
C VAL A 684 23.15 23.21 -62.30
N GLY A 685 23.48 21.94 -62.47
CA GLY A 685 24.86 21.42 -62.45
C GLY A 685 25.45 21.16 -61.06
N GLU A 686 24.72 21.46 -59.97
CA GLU A 686 25.16 21.16 -58.61
C GLU A 686 24.97 19.68 -58.26
N THR A 687 25.94 19.09 -57.56
CA THR A 687 25.84 17.70 -57.07
C THR A 687 24.95 17.64 -55.84
N ILE A 688 23.85 16.89 -55.94
CA ILE A 688 22.92 16.62 -54.87
C ILE A 688 23.28 15.27 -54.26
N GLN A 689 23.41 15.21 -52.94
CA GLN A 689 23.58 13.97 -52.17
C GLN A 689 22.23 13.49 -51.65
N PHE A 690 21.88 12.24 -51.90
CA PHE A 690 20.68 11.58 -51.39
C PHE A 690 21.07 10.62 -50.28
N SER A 691 20.32 10.67 -49.18
CA SER A 691 20.52 9.80 -48.02
C SER A 691 19.27 8.95 -47.77
N ASP A 692 19.45 7.63 -47.75
CA ASP A 692 18.42 6.68 -47.36
C ASP A 692 18.08 6.82 -45.87
N LEU A 693 16.79 6.85 -45.57
CA LEU A 693 16.21 6.90 -44.23
C LEU A 693 15.14 5.82 -44.05
N SER A 694 15.10 4.86 -44.97
CA SER A 694 14.08 3.81 -44.97
C SER A 694 14.27 2.87 -43.79
N SER A 695 13.17 2.28 -43.33
CA SER A 695 13.15 1.35 -42.20
C SER A 695 12.27 0.16 -42.52
N ASP A 696 12.61 -0.97 -41.94
CA ASP A 696 11.82 -2.18 -41.99
C ASP A 696 11.63 -2.68 -40.56
N SER A 697 10.40 -3.01 -40.17
CA SER A 697 10.05 -3.25 -38.76
C SER A 697 10.28 -4.69 -38.31
N ASP A 698 10.19 -5.61 -39.26
CA ASP A 698 10.26 -7.06 -39.15
C ASP A 698 11.47 -7.64 -39.90
N GLY A 699 12.16 -6.83 -40.71
CA GLY A 699 13.33 -7.27 -41.47
C GLY A 699 14.43 -6.22 -41.67
N SER A 700 15.13 -6.37 -42.79
CA SER A 700 16.26 -5.57 -43.22
C SER A 700 16.20 -5.29 -44.72
N ILE A 701 16.57 -4.08 -45.11
CA ILE A 701 16.57 -3.66 -46.52
C ILE A 701 17.77 -4.27 -47.26
N VAL A 702 17.52 -5.04 -48.31
CA VAL A 702 18.56 -5.75 -49.10
C VAL A 702 18.79 -5.15 -50.48
N ALA A 703 17.87 -4.32 -51.01
CA ALA A 703 18.03 -3.66 -52.29
C ALA A 703 17.45 -2.23 -52.34
N TRP A 704 18.13 -1.36 -53.10
CA TRP A 704 17.70 0.02 -53.38
C TRP A 704 17.63 0.22 -54.89
N ALA A 705 16.61 0.95 -55.35
CA ALA A 705 16.43 1.34 -56.73
C ALA A 705 15.95 2.80 -56.80
N TRP A 706 16.88 3.68 -57.16
CA TRP A 706 16.64 5.11 -57.33
C TRP A 706 16.29 5.43 -58.79
N ASN A 707 15.33 6.32 -58.98
CA ASN A 707 15.03 6.98 -60.25
C ASN A 707 15.00 8.49 -60.01
N PHE A 708 15.90 9.23 -60.66
CA PHE A 708 16.04 10.68 -60.44
C PHE A 708 15.07 11.51 -61.30
N GLY A 709 14.16 10.90 -62.06
CA GLY A 709 13.15 11.62 -62.84
C GLY A 709 13.68 12.24 -64.15
N ASP A 710 14.96 12.02 -64.50
CA ASP A 710 15.61 12.45 -65.75
C ASP A 710 16.21 11.27 -66.56
N ALA A 711 15.70 10.07 -66.30
CA ALA A 711 16.16 8.77 -66.82
C ALA A 711 17.47 8.23 -66.23
N ALA A 712 18.12 8.93 -65.30
CA ALA A 712 19.21 8.37 -64.51
C ALA A 712 18.68 7.52 -63.34
N THR A 713 19.43 6.47 -62.97
CA THR A 713 19.09 5.53 -61.89
C THR A 713 20.31 5.15 -61.05
N SER A 714 20.10 4.69 -59.83
CA SER A 714 21.16 4.12 -58.97
C SER A 714 20.65 2.97 -58.11
N ASN A 715 21.53 2.03 -57.75
CA ASN A 715 21.19 0.91 -56.86
C ASN A 715 21.98 0.94 -55.53
N THR A 716 22.64 2.05 -55.22
CA THR A 716 23.36 2.24 -53.96
C THR A 716 22.45 2.91 -52.92
N PRO A 717 22.60 2.61 -51.62
CA PRO A 717 21.76 3.22 -50.58
C PRO A 717 21.79 4.76 -50.58
N ASN A 718 22.99 5.35 -50.68
CA ASN A 718 23.20 6.80 -50.60
C ASN A 718 23.89 7.34 -51.88
N PRO A 719 23.17 7.56 -52.99
CA PRO A 719 23.75 8.01 -54.25
C PRO A 719 23.91 9.54 -54.32
N SER A 720 24.70 10.00 -55.29
CA SER A 720 24.73 11.40 -55.70
C SER A 720 24.27 11.58 -57.16
N HIS A 721 23.64 12.71 -57.47
CA HIS A 721 23.16 13.04 -58.82
C HIS A 721 23.20 14.55 -59.09
N SER A 722 23.30 14.96 -60.36
CA SER A 722 23.22 16.37 -60.76
C SER A 722 22.37 16.54 -62.02
N TYR A 723 21.62 17.64 -62.09
CA TYR A 723 20.69 17.92 -63.19
C TYR A 723 21.25 18.95 -64.16
N SER A 724 21.10 18.65 -65.46
CA SER A 724 21.62 19.50 -66.55
C SER A 724 20.72 20.67 -66.93
N ALA A 725 19.48 20.70 -66.43
CA ALA A 725 18.51 21.76 -66.66
C ALA A 725 17.74 22.06 -65.37
N ALA A 726 17.17 23.27 -65.29
CA ALA A 726 16.28 23.62 -64.19
C ALA A 726 14.90 22.98 -64.41
N GLY A 727 14.22 22.66 -63.34
CA GLY A 727 12.93 21.98 -63.39
C GLY A 727 12.59 21.30 -62.08
N THR A 728 11.40 20.68 -62.05
CA THR A 728 10.97 19.85 -60.93
C THR A 728 11.08 18.39 -61.35
N TYR A 729 11.91 17.64 -60.64
CA TYR A 729 12.21 16.24 -60.92
C TYR A 729 11.57 15.34 -59.85
N PRO A 730 10.69 14.39 -60.22
CA PRO A 730 10.12 13.44 -59.27
C PRO A 730 11.14 12.33 -58.99
N VAL A 731 11.86 12.45 -57.88
CA VAL A 731 12.85 11.45 -57.44
C VAL A 731 12.13 10.35 -56.68
N ALA A 732 12.25 9.12 -57.15
CA ALA A 732 11.67 7.95 -56.53
C ALA A 732 12.76 7.03 -55.96
N LEU A 733 12.60 6.60 -54.72
CA LEU A 733 13.34 5.50 -54.11
C LEU A 733 12.40 4.32 -53.94
N THR A 734 12.73 3.19 -54.54
CA THR A 734 12.11 1.89 -54.24
C THR A 734 13.09 1.03 -53.48
N ILE A 735 12.68 0.49 -52.35
CA ILE A 735 13.46 -0.45 -51.55
C ILE A 735 12.83 -1.85 -51.58
N THR A 736 13.64 -2.86 -51.33
CA THR A 736 13.20 -4.25 -51.15
C THR A 736 13.84 -4.81 -49.88
N ASP A 737 13.05 -5.41 -49.01
CA ASP A 737 13.51 -6.12 -47.80
C ASP A 737 13.97 -7.55 -48.11
N ASN A 738 14.42 -8.27 -47.08
CA ASN A 738 14.87 -9.65 -47.17
C ASN A 738 13.77 -10.66 -47.52
N ASP A 739 12.50 -10.29 -47.38
CA ASP A 739 11.34 -11.16 -47.61
C ASP A 739 10.67 -10.88 -48.98
N GLY A 740 11.17 -9.86 -49.69
CA GLY A 740 10.78 -9.49 -51.05
C GLY A 740 9.70 -8.41 -51.11
N GLY A 741 9.27 -7.89 -49.96
CA GLY A 741 8.38 -6.75 -49.85
C GLY A 741 9.00 -5.50 -50.49
N GLN A 742 8.16 -4.62 -51.03
CA GLN A 742 8.62 -3.42 -51.72
C GLN A 742 7.81 -2.21 -51.34
N ALA A 743 8.51 -1.10 -51.13
CA ALA A 743 7.90 0.20 -50.97
C ALA A 743 8.62 1.26 -51.79
N THR A 744 7.83 2.21 -52.28
CA THR A 744 8.31 3.34 -53.08
C THR A 744 7.89 4.66 -52.45
N VAL A 745 8.84 5.55 -52.25
CA VAL A 745 8.59 6.95 -51.90
C VAL A 745 9.02 7.85 -53.07
N THR A 746 8.24 8.89 -53.35
CA THR A 746 8.58 9.89 -54.38
C THR A 746 8.54 11.29 -53.78
N GLN A 747 9.62 12.06 -53.96
CA GLN A 747 9.68 13.47 -53.59
C GLN A 747 10.10 14.32 -54.80
N ASN A 748 9.54 15.53 -54.90
CA ASN A 748 9.90 16.47 -55.95
C ASN A 748 11.15 17.26 -55.56
N VAL A 749 12.23 17.11 -56.32
CA VAL A 749 13.42 17.95 -56.21
C VAL A 749 13.30 19.10 -57.22
N VAL A 750 13.24 20.33 -56.72
CA VAL A 750 13.20 21.53 -57.56
C VAL A 750 14.62 22.03 -57.77
N VAL A 751 15.10 21.94 -59.01
CA VAL A 751 16.40 22.46 -59.44
C VAL A 751 16.19 23.84 -60.03
N TYR A 752 16.84 24.84 -59.45
CA TYR A 752 16.71 26.23 -59.84
C TYR A 752 17.70 26.58 -60.95
N GLU A 753 17.28 27.44 -61.89
CA GLU A 753 18.24 28.08 -62.78
C GLU A 753 19.24 28.87 -61.96
N LEU A 754 20.51 28.90 -62.42
CA LEU A 754 21.47 29.82 -61.85
C LEU A 754 20.91 31.26 -62.00
N PRO A 755 20.88 32.06 -60.93
CA PRO A 755 20.27 33.38 -60.97
C PRO A 755 20.90 34.21 -62.08
N THR A 756 20.06 34.74 -62.97
CA THR A 756 20.49 35.76 -63.93
C THR A 756 20.45 37.10 -63.20
N ALA A 757 21.60 37.70 -62.90
CA ALA A 757 21.67 38.96 -62.18
C ALA A 757 20.95 40.08 -62.96
N VAL A 758 19.98 40.73 -62.32
CA VAL A 758 19.28 41.94 -62.79
C VAL A 758 19.51 43.03 -61.76
N PHE A 759 20.21 44.11 -62.13
CA PHE A 759 20.50 45.24 -61.23
C PHE A 759 19.61 46.45 -61.55
N THR A 760 19.11 47.12 -60.51
CA THR A 760 18.50 48.47 -60.57
C THR A 760 19.36 49.45 -59.77
N THR A 761 19.57 50.67 -60.27
CA THR A 761 20.40 51.73 -59.64
C THR A 761 19.80 52.21 -58.32
N ASP A 762 20.48 52.04 -57.19
CA ASP A 762 19.84 52.10 -55.87
C ASP A 762 20.56 53.03 -54.85
N LEU A 763 20.23 54.33 -54.88
CA LEU A 763 20.60 55.26 -53.80
C LEU A 763 19.94 54.88 -52.46
N ALA A 764 18.90 54.05 -52.45
CA ALA A 764 18.26 53.58 -51.22
C ALA A 764 19.11 52.52 -50.50
N GLN A 765 20.03 51.83 -51.19
CA GLN A 765 21.01 50.94 -50.55
C GLN A 765 22.04 51.72 -49.73
N ASN A 766 22.49 52.89 -50.20
CA ASN A 766 23.31 53.79 -49.39
C ASN A 766 22.56 54.27 -48.14
N ALA A 767 21.28 54.64 -48.28
CA ALA A 767 20.44 55.02 -47.15
C ALA A 767 20.28 53.88 -46.13
N ALA A 768 20.07 52.65 -46.60
CA ALA A 768 19.93 51.46 -45.77
C ALA A 768 21.24 51.12 -45.05
N ALA A 769 22.38 51.16 -45.75
CA ALA A 769 23.69 50.93 -45.16
C ALA A 769 23.99 51.96 -44.06
N ILE A 770 23.74 53.25 -44.30
CA ILE A 770 23.90 54.31 -43.30
C ILE A 770 22.95 54.11 -42.12
N ALA A 771 21.68 53.75 -42.36
CA ALA A 771 20.73 53.45 -41.28
C ALA A 771 21.18 52.27 -40.41
N ASN A 772 21.88 51.30 -41.02
CA ASN A 772 22.50 50.17 -40.35
C ASN A 772 23.88 50.48 -39.73
N GLY A 773 24.27 51.76 -39.73
CA GLY A 773 25.45 52.26 -39.03
C GLY A 773 26.70 52.42 -39.89
N ALA A 774 26.62 52.26 -41.22
CA ALA A 774 27.78 52.43 -42.08
C ALA A 774 28.36 53.84 -41.95
N THR A 775 29.69 53.94 -41.82
CA THR A 775 30.38 55.20 -41.53
C THR A 775 31.69 55.32 -42.28
N VAL A 776 32.07 56.55 -42.63
CA VAL A 776 33.42 56.84 -43.13
C VAL A 776 34.38 56.80 -41.96
N VAL A 777 35.36 55.91 -42.02
CA VAL A 777 36.32 55.67 -40.93
C VAL A 777 37.66 56.35 -41.16
N ASP A 778 38.00 56.68 -42.40
CA ASP A 778 39.26 57.34 -42.77
C ASP A 778 39.16 57.97 -44.17
N PHE A 779 39.88 59.07 -44.42
CA PHE A 779 39.92 59.73 -45.73
C PHE A 779 41.16 60.63 -45.87
N SER A 780 41.59 60.88 -47.11
CA SER A 780 42.83 61.61 -47.39
C SER A 780 42.74 63.13 -47.15
N SER A 781 41.68 63.80 -47.60
CA SER A 781 41.50 65.25 -47.43
C SER A 781 40.05 65.72 -47.66
N THR A 782 39.75 66.96 -47.25
CA THR A 782 38.49 67.66 -47.59
C THR A 782 38.73 69.15 -47.87
N ASN A 783 37.90 69.74 -48.72
CA ASN A 783 37.84 71.19 -48.93
C ASN A 783 36.72 71.76 -48.04
N GLY A 784 37.07 72.44 -46.95
CA GLY A 784 36.09 72.97 -46.00
C GLY A 784 35.00 73.84 -46.65
N GLY A 785 33.82 73.92 -46.04
CA GLY A 785 32.66 74.67 -46.58
C GLY A 785 31.33 73.90 -46.63
N GLY A 786 31.16 72.88 -45.79
CA GLY A 786 29.91 72.08 -45.70
C GLY A 786 29.95 70.77 -46.49
N ASN A 787 30.93 70.58 -47.37
CA ASN A 787 31.15 69.32 -48.10
C ASN A 787 32.09 68.41 -47.31
N THR A 788 31.71 67.15 -47.09
CA THR A 788 32.47 66.20 -46.26
C THR A 788 32.70 64.89 -46.99
N ALA A 789 33.63 64.05 -46.51
CA ALA A 789 33.84 62.71 -47.08
C ALA A 789 32.60 61.82 -46.98
N VAL A 790 31.73 62.03 -45.98
CA VAL A 790 30.48 61.30 -45.81
C VAL A 790 29.53 61.48 -46.99
N SER A 791 29.62 62.62 -47.69
CA SER A 791 28.83 62.89 -48.90
C SER A 791 29.08 61.91 -50.04
N ALA A 792 30.19 61.17 -50.04
CA ALA A 792 30.47 60.16 -51.07
C ALA A 792 29.62 58.89 -50.93
N ILE A 793 29.01 58.65 -49.76
CA ILE A 793 28.22 57.44 -49.48
C ILE A 793 26.78 57.76 -49.05
N ASP A 794 26.37 59.02 -49.10
CA ASP A 794 25.01 59.39 -48.74
C ASP A 794 23.99 58.98 -49.82
N SER A 795 22.72 59.24 -49.55
CA SER A 795 21.60 58.89 -50.43
C SER A 795 21.20 60.01 -51.40
N ASN A 796 21.96 61.11 -51.44
CA ASN A 796 21.70 62.28 -52.26
C ASN A 796 22.77 62.41 -53.35
N ASP A 797 22.39 62.14 -54.60
CA ASP A 797 23.32 62.15 -55.74
C ASP A 797 23.81 63.54 -56.17
N LEU A 798 23.34 64.60 -55.49
CA LEU A 798 23.83 65.97 -55.64
C LEU A 798 24.89 66.34 -54.59
N SER A 799 25.11 65.49 -53.58
CA SER A 799 26.16 65.68 -52.58
C SER A 799 27.53 65.30 -53.17
N LEU A 800 28.57 66.09 -52.89
CA LEU A 800 29.91 65.86 -53.42
C LEU A 800 30.94 65.78 -52.31
N TRP A 801 31.78 64.74 -52.34
CA TRP A 801 33.04 64.75 -51.61
C TRP A 801 34.10 65.51 -52.43
N LEU A 802 34.49 66.69 -51.94
CA LEU A 802 35.54 67.50 -52.55
C LEU A 802 36.83 67.38 -51.76
N THR A 803 37.92 67.06 -52.46
CA THR A 803 39.26 66.98 -51.86
C THR A 803 39.90 68.36 -51.78
N ALA A 804 40.95 68.53 -50.98
CA ALA A 804 41.56 69.85 -50.78
C ALA A 804 42.07 70.45 -52.11
N ASN A 805 42.03 71.78 -52.26
CA ASN A 805 42.48 72.42 -53.50
C ASN A 805 43.96 72.13 -53.80
N GLY A 806 44.27 71.78 -55.05
CA GLY A 806 45.64 71.65 -55.56
C GLY A 806 46.35 70.35 -55.20
N GLN A 807 45.63 69.30 -54.82
CA GLN A 807 46.19 67.97 -54.59
C GLN A 807 46.68 67.34 -55.91
N THR A 808 47.89 66.79 -55.89
CA THR A 808 48.50 66.08 -57.03
C THR A 808 48.82 64.61 -56.73
N SER A 809 48.54 64.16 -55.50
CA SER A 809 48.67 62.76 -55.07
C SER A 809 47.30 62.08 -55.03
N ASP A 810 47.30 60.74 -55.13
CA ASP A 810 46.07 59.95 -55.04
C ASP A 810 45.31 60.22 -53.74
N GLN A 811 43.99 60.29 -53.87
CA GLN A 811 43.07 60.55 -52.77
C GLN A 811 42.35 59.24 -52.40
N PHE A 812 41.84 59.14 -51.18
CA PHE A 812 41.09 57.95 -50.77
C PHE A 812 40.02 58.24 -49.74
N ILE A 813 39.04 57.34 -49.69
CA ILE A 813 38.03 57.25 -48.65
C ILE A 813 37.87 55.78 -48.23
N LYS A 814 37.73 55.54 -46.92
CA LYS A 814 37.45 54.23 -46.33
C LYS A 814 36.12 54.26 -45.60
N VAL A 815 35.34 53.22 -45.80
CA VAL A 815 33.99 53.07 -45.27
C VAL A 815 33.91 51.75 -44.51
N ASP A 816 33.43 51.78 -43.27
CA ASP A 816 32.94 50.60 -42.55
C ASP A 816 31.46 50.45 -42.92
N LEU A 817 31.07 49.28 -43.45
CA LEU A 817 29.69 48.98 -43.80
C LEU A 817 28.81 48.66 -42.57
N ALA A 818 29.40 48.66 -41.37
CA ALA A 818 28.81 48.38 -40.07
C ALA A 818 28.32 46.94 -39.86
N GLY A 819 28.04 46.61 -38.60
CA GLY A 819 27.83 45.23 -38.13
C GLY A 819 29.11 44.61 -37.55
N SER A 820 28.99 43.49 -36.83
CA SER A 820 30.13 42.74 -36.28
C SER A 820 30.80 41.82 -37.30
N GLU A 821 30.18 41.61 -38.46
CA GLU A 821 30.55 40.59 -39.46
C GLU A 821 30.79 41.20 -40.85
N SER A 822 31.30 40.39 -41.78
CA SER A 822 31.54 40.80 -43.18
C SER A 822 30.30 40.61 -44.04
N HIS A 823 30.08 41.52 -44.99
CA HIS A 823 29.01 41.46 -45.99
C HIS A 823 29.53 40.88 -47.29
N LEU A 824 28.70 40.13 -48.01
CA LEU A 824 29.08 39.65 -49.33
C LEU A 824 28.83 40.75 -50.37
N ILE A 825 29.90 41.28 -50.97
CA ILE A 825 29.84 42.36 -51.96
C ILE A 825 30.05 41.80 -53.36
N GLU A 826 29.09 42.03 -54.24
CA GLU A 826 29.12 41.54 -55.63
C GLU A 826 29.09 42.66 -56.68
N GLN A 827 28.85 43.90 -56.27
CA GLN A 827 28.83 45.04 -57.18
C GLN A 827 29.21 46.34 -56.48
N PHE A 828 29.89 47.22 -57.24
CA PHE A 828 30.07 48.62 -56.89
C PHE A 828 29.41 49.52 -57.93
N VAL A 829 28.80 50.60 -57.48
CA VAL A 829 28.25 51.64 -58.37
C VAL A 829 28.92 52.96 -58.03
N ILE A 830 29.51 53.62 -59.02
CA ILE A 830 30.16 54.92 -58.87
C ILE A 830 29.49 55.92 -59.81
N LYS A 831 29.15 57.10 -59.29
CA LYS A 831 28.69 58.22 -60.11
C LYS A 831 29.91 58.92 -60.74
N GLY A 832 29.91 59.05 -62.06
CA GLY A 832 30.87 59.87 -62.79
C GLY A 832 30.65 61.36 -62.52
N ALA A 833 31.55 62.21 -63.02
CA ALA A 833 31.28 63.63 -63.10
C ALA A 833 31.45 64.13 -64.54
N ALA A 834 30.52 64.98 -64.99
CA ALA A 834 30.56 65.58 -66.32
C ALA A 834 31.69 66.62 -66.52
N THR A 835 32.53 66.86 -65.51
CA THR A 835 33.66 67.82 -65.58
C THR A 835 34.98 67.09 -65.47
N ASP A 836 36.05 67.70 -65.98
CA ASP A 836 37.42 67.17 -65.90
C ASP A 836 38.01 67.17 -64.48
N ARG A 837 37.26 67.67 -63.49
CA ARG A 837 37.63 67.72 -62.08
C ARG A 837 37.07 66.56 -61.25
N GLY A 838 36.29 65.66 -61.84
CA GLY A 838 35.74 64.50 -61.14
C GLY A 838 36.65 63.28 -61.10
N LEU A 839 36.17 62.21 -60.46
CA LEU A 839 36.84 60.92 -60.39
C LEU A 839 37.00 60.32 -61.80
N ARG A 840 38.25 60.19 -62.26
CA ARG A 840 38.59 59.63 -63.56
C ARG A 840 39.18 58.24 -63.41
N ASP A 841 40.41 58.13 -62.91
CA ASP A 841 41.03 56.83 -62.66
C ASP A 841 40.77 56.43 -61.22
N PHE A 842 40.40 55.17 -61.00
CA PHE A 842 40.05 54.69 -59.68
C PHE A 842 40.45 53.25 -59.43
N GLU A 843 40.56 52.92 -58.15
CA GLU A 843 40.73 51.58 -57.64
C GLU A 843 39.84 51.39 -56.40
N ILE A 844 39.10 50.28 -56.35
CA ILE A 844 38.28 49.87 -55.22
C ILE A 844 38.95 48.65 -54.58
N LEU A 845 39.12 48.72 -53.28
CA LEU A 845 39.68 47.66 -52.46
C LEU A 845 38.71 47.31 -51.33
N VAL A 846 38.78 46.07 -50.85
CA VAL A 846 37.93 45.59 -49.76
C VAL A 846 38.75 44.85 -48.69
N SER A 847 38.24 44.82 -47.46
CA SER A 847 38.80 44.04 -46.36
C SER A 847 37.72 43.46 -45.45
N SER A 848 37.91 42.22 -45.01
CA SER A 848 37.10 41.55 -43.99
C SER A 848 37.70 41.64 -42.58
N GLY A 849 39.02 41.91 -42.46
CA GLY A 849 39.77 41.78 -41.21
C GLY A 849 40.01 43.08 -40.44
N GLY A 850 40.06 44.24 -41.11
CA GLY A 850 40.33 45.54 -40.49
C GLY A 850 40.46 46.71 -41.46
N SER A 851 40.59 47.93 -40.92
CA SER A 851 40.67 49.18 -41.72
C SER A 851 42.11 49.65 -42.02
N ASN A 852 43.13 48.84 -41.73
CA ASN A 852 44.53 49.17 -42.05
C ASN A 852 44.81 48.91 -43.53
N ASP A 853 45.70 49.70 -44.12
CA ASP A 853 45.98 49.63 -45.57
C ASP A 853 46.52 48.26 -46.03
N ALA A 854 47.21 47.53 -45.17
CA ALA A 854 47.74 46.19 -45.48
C ALA A 854 46.63 45.12 -45.59
N ASP A 855 45.45 45.37 -45.01
CA ASP A 855 44.35 44.42 -44.95
C ASP A 855 43.44 44.50 -46.19
N PHE A 856 43.65 45.49 -47.08
CA PHE A 856 42.82 45.74 -48.25
C PHE A 856 43.34 45.01 -49.50
N VAL A 857 42.44 44.37 -50.22
CA VAL A 857 42.71 43.70 -51.50
C VAL A 857 41.94 44.39 -52.61
N SER A 858 42.62 44.69 -53.72
CA SER A 858 42.03 45.32 -54.90
C SER A 858 41.06 44.38 -55.60
N VAL A 859 39.85 44.86 -55.87
CA VAL A 859 38.76 44.08 -56.50
C VAL A 859 38.25 44.72 -57.79
N VAL A 860 38.38 46.04 -57.94
CA VAL A 860 38.03 46.76 -59.17
C VAL A 860 39.03 47.88 -59.41
N SER A 861 39.45 48.07 -60.65
CA SER A 861 40.14 49.30 -61.07
C SER A 861 39.74 49.67 -62.48
N GLY A 862 39.80 50.96 -62.82
CA GLY A 862 39.43 51.42 -64.15
C GLY A 862 39.44 52.93 -64.31
N THR A 863 38.96 53.36 -65.47
CA THR A 863 38.80 54.78 -65.83
C THR A 863 37.32 55.05 -66.12
N LEU A 864 36.74 56.02 -65.42
CA LEU A 864 35.37 56.49 -65.66
C LEU A 864 35.31 57.47 -66.83
N PRO A 865 34.25 57.39 -67.65
CA PRO A 865 33.94 58.42 -68.63
C PRO A 865 33.55 59.74 -67.94
N GLN A 866 33.82 60.87 -68.60
CA GLN A 866 33.41 62.19 -68.11
C GLN A 866 31.94 62.46 -68.43
N ASP A 867 31.06 61.79 -67.70
CA ASP A 867 29.62 61.98 -67.72
C ASP A 867 29.07 62.05 -66.29
N ASP A 868 27.83 62.49 -66.12
CA ASP A 868 27.17 62.57 -64.81
C ASP A 868 26.34 61.30 -64.50
N ALA A 869 26.71 60.16 -65.11
CA ALA A 869 25.96 58.91 -65.01
C ALA A 869 26.51 57.99 -63.91
N PHE A 870 25.68 57.07 -63.44
CA PHE A 870 26.11 55.97 -62.57
C PHE A 870 26.70 54.84 -63.41
N HIS A 871 27.86 54.36 -63.01
CA HIS A 871 28.59 53.25 -63.64
C HIS A 871 28.68 52.10 -62.67
N SER A 872 28.24 50.92 -63.11
CA SER A 872 28.21 49.71 -62.29
C SER A 872 29.36 48.78 -62.65
N PHE A 873 29.97 48.20 -61.62
CA PHE A 873 31.11 47.30 -61.69
C PHE A 873 30.78 46.05 -60.90
N THR A 874 30.35 45.00 -61.59
CA THR A 874 30.09 43.70 -60.97
C THR A 874 31.40 42.95 -60.78
N ILE A 875 31.54 42.32 -59.62
CA ILE A 875 32.68 41.49 -59.24
C ILE A 875 32.20 40.08 -58.87
N SER A 876 33.14 39.13 -58.82
CA SER A 876 32.86 37.89 -58.09
C SER A 876 32.54 38.24 -56.63
N PRO A 877 31.51 37.65 -56.00
CA PRO A 877 31.13 38.01 -54.63
C PRO A 877 32.31 37.87 -53.66
N VAL A 878 32.65 38.95 -52.95
CA VAL A 878 33.75 38.98 -51.97
C VAL A 878 33.20 39.40 -50.61
N ALA A 879 33.49 38.61 -49.58
CA ALA A 879 33.15 38.96 -48.21
C ALA A 879 34.02 40.11 -47.72
N ALA A 880 33.41 41.20 -47.29
CA ALA A 880 34.08 42.41 -46.85
C ALA A 880 33.24 43.20 -45.84
N ARG A 881 33.93 43.81 -44.89
CA ARG A 881 33.35 44.76 -43.94
C ARG A 881 33.75 46.20 -44.26
N TYR A 882 34.99 46.38 -44.72
CA TYR A 882 35.53 47.68 -45.08
C TYR A 882 35.71 47.79 -46.59
N VAL A 883 35.37 48.97 -47.13
CA VAL A 883 35.58 49.33 -48.54
C VAL A 883 36.48 50.57 -48.60
N LYS A 884 37.46 50.55 -49.49
CA LYS A 884 38.35 51.68 -49.78
C LYS A 884 38.23 52.04 -51.25
N LEU A 885 37.81 53.27 -51.53
CA LEU A 885 37.89 53.85 -52.87
C LEU A 885 39.14 54.75 -52.93
N ARG A 886 40.02 54.46 -53.88
CA ARG A 886 41.20 55.26 -54.19
C ARG A 886 41.00 55.95 -55.53
N ALA A 887 41.01 57.28 -55.46
CA ALA A 887 40.98 58.21 -56.57
C ALA A 887 42.40 58.46 -57.07
N ILE A 888 42.70 58.03 -58.29
CA ILE A 888 44.05 58.06 -58.88
C ILE A 888 44.12 59.20 -59.92
N ASN A 889 45.22 59.96 -59.92
CA ASN A 889 45.48 61.04 -60.90
C ASN A 889 44.38 62.12 -61.04
N ASN A 890 43.54 62.34 -60.02
CA ASN A 890 42.45 63.33 -60.09
C ASN A 890 42.91 64.76 -59.78
N TRP A 891 42.24 65.75 -60.37
CA TRP A 891 42.51 67.17 -60.18
C TRP A 891 41.55 67.80 -59.17
N GLY A 892 41.74 67.45 -57.89
CA GLY A 892 41.09 68.11 -56.75
C GLY A 892 39.60 67.85 -56.60
#